data_AF-A0A2E1P066-F1
#
_entry.id   AF-A0A2E1P066-F1
#
_cell.length_a   1.000
_cell.length_b   1.000
_cell.length_c   1.000
_cell.angle_alpha   90.00
_cell.angle_beta   90.00
_cell.angle_gamma   90.00
#
_symmetry.space_group_name_H-M   'P 1'
#
loop_
_entity.id
_entity.type
_entity.pdbx_description
1 polymer ?
#
loop_
_entity_poly.entity_id
_entity_poly.type
_entity_poly.pdbx_seq_one_letter_code
_entity_poly.pdbx_strand_id
1 'polypeptide(L)'
;MRMHGSRLMPVSVALVTLMLLGYAPVLTAEETELETNPRPSCNADRINWTMGLVYCDERATSAYTLFSPIPSNTTYLIDHEGRHVHNWTSPGEHRPGLSAYLLPDGDLLRTANNQDHAVGNFSGGGTSGKIERIAWNGTLEWSWAYDDALYISHHDIEPMPNGNILLIAWEERTEQEGLQAGRNPAIASDSPGGQNNVWPDRIIEVKPVGSDEAEIVWQWNAWDHLIQDYDESKDNYGVVADHPGRLDINFIGATGNAAGRADWMHCNGIDYNSDLDQIALSCKNMNEVYIIDHSTTTEEAAGHTGGNAGKGGDILYRWGNPQVYKKGLSSDQQLFAQHDVQWIEPGHPDEGKLIVFNNGNGRYPAYSSVDIIEPPMDNGSYLLQPNGTFGPLTPSWSWNQGESMYSAFISGAQALTNGHVLVTHGTKGTLYEVDRNGEVVWQYIVPVGSQGPYTQGEVLPEGNRAGTTANTVFKATSYSKEFVESIEPSLSGEMYVENWTDACPFEEAWGWDKDGNGCIDDSDGDGVLDPLDQCASGSDHIDDDNDGKPDACDELVDSDQDGIANQNDACEGHDDSVDADQDGIPEPCDDLVDSDEDGVSDALDLCPNHDDSVDVDDDGTPDGCDALIDTDGDGVEDANDVCSGGDDGLDADQDGVPDVCDQTPNGAQENTTEPESNSTESNTQNASENGEQTQGENGRSYAGYLVVGALVLFATSWWFQISKRAD
;
A
#
# COMPACT_ATOMS: atom_id res chain seq x y z
N MET A 1 9.35 -31.33 60.90
CA MET A 1 8.21 -31.47 61.85
C MET A 1 7.02 -30.79 61.17
N ARG A 2 5.80 -31.37 61.05
CA ARG A 2 4.81 -31.77 62.08
C ARG A 2 4.50 -30.63 63.08
N MET A 3 3.25 -30.26 63.38
CA MET A 3 1.92 -30.65 62.84
C MET A 3 0.80 -29.77 63.47
N HIS A 4 -0.22 -29.37 62.69
CA HIS A 4 -1.55 -28.87 63.15
C HIS A 4 -1.60 -27.58 64.03
N GLY A 5 -2.75 -26.89 64.24
CA GLY A 5 -4.03 -26.93 63.53
C GLY A 5 -5.30 -26.62 64.38
N SER A 6 -6.05 -25.57 63.99
CA SER A 6 -7.46 -25.26 64.40
C SER A 6 -7.70 -24.83 65.88
N ARG A 7 -8.84 -24.25 66.34
CA ARG A 7 -10.27 -24.34 65.94
C ARG A 7 -11.18 -23.29 66.68
N LEU A 8 -12.42 -23.09 66.19
CA LEU A 8 -13.70 -22.67 66.87
C LEU A 8 -14.05 -21.18 67.17
N MET A 9 -15.36 -20.89 67.00
CA MET A 9 -16.11 -19.65 67.37
C MET A 9 -16.82 -19.80 68.76
N PRO A 10 -17.57 -18.78 69.29
CA PRO A 10 -19.02 -18.71 68.99
C PRO A 10 -19.74 -17.31 69.05
N VAL A 11 -20.68 -17.12 68.10
CA VAL A 11 -22.08 -16.58 68.22
C VAL A 11 -22.43 -15.45 69.23
N SER A 12 -22.96 -14.32 68.72
CA SER A 12 -24.18 -13.56 69.17
C SER A 12 -24.23 -12.17 68.49
N VAL A 13 -25.36 -11.48 68.25
CA VAL A 13 -26.82 -11.78 68.21
C VAL A 13 -27.46 -10.74 67.25
N ALA A 14 -28.62 -11.05 66.64
CA ALA A 14 -29.23 -10.21 65.60
C ALA A 14 -29.91 -8.92 66.09
N LEU A 15 -30.03 -7.95 65.18
CA LEU A 15 -31.09 -6.93 65.20
C LEU A 15 -31.46 -6.59 63.75
N VAL A 16 -32.75 -6.75 63.41
CA VAL A 16 -33.29 -6.49 62.06
C VAL A 16 -34.14 -5.23 62.12
N THR A 17 -33.86 -4.27 61.23
CA THR A 17 -34.65 -3.05 61.06
C THR A 17 -35.28 -3.06 59.68
N LEU A 18 -36.61 -3.06 59.61
CA LEU A 18 -37.33 -2.85 58.35
C LEU A 18 -37.20 -1.39 57.90
N MET A 19 -36.90 -1.19 56.62
CA MET A 19 -37.35 -0.03 55.86
C MET A 19 -37.99 -0.53 54.57
N LEU A 20 -39.22 -0.11 54.29
CA LEU A 20 -39.89 -0.40 53.02
C LEU A 20 -39.63 0.75 52.04
N LEU A 21 -39.08 0.38 50.88
CA LEU A 21 -39.53 0.78 49.55
C LEU A 21 -40.08 2.20 49.40
N GLY A 22 -39.18 3.11 48.98
CA GLY A 22 -39.54 4.24 48.13
C GLY A 22 -38.82 4.08 46.79
N TYR A 23 -39.40 3.35 45.85
CA TYR A 23 -38.90 3.33 44.47
C TYR A 23 -39.34 4.61 43.76
N ALA A 24 -38.40 5.52 43.51
CA ALA A 24 -38.47 6.37 42.34
C ALA A 24 -37.79 5.60 41.19
N PRO A 25 -38.37 5.57 39.97
CA PRO A 25 -37.63 5.14 38.81
C PRO A 25 -36.53 6.17 38.56
N VAL A 26 -35.27 5.75 38.72
CA VAL A 26 -34.18 6.44 38.05
C VAL A 26 -34.36 6.15 36.57
N LEU A 27 -34.56 7.18 35.76
CA LEU A 27 -34.32 7.08 34.33
C LEU A 27 -32.81 6.84 34.18
N THR A 28 -32.44 5.60 33.90
CA THR A 28 -31.20 5.35 33.19
C THR A 28 -31.35 6.05 31.85
N ALA A 29 -30.50 7.04 31.57
CA ALA A 29 -30.21 7.34 30.18
C ALA A 29 -29.67 6.06 29.56
N GLU A 30 -30.12 5.74 28.34
CA GLU A 30 -29.30 4.90 27.49
C GLU A 30 -28.09 5.75 27.14
N GLU A 31 -26.93 5.38 27.68
CA GLU A 31 -25.65 5.82 27.13
C GLU A 31 -25.58 5.15 25.75
N THR A 32 -25.91 5.91 24.71
CA THR A 32 -25.55 5.57 23.34
C THR A 32 -24.03 5.46 23.32
N GLU A 33 -23.52 4.23 23.21
CA GLU A 33 -22.11 4.01 22.87
C GLU A 33 -21.87 4.74 21.55
N LEU A 34 -20.92 5.69 21.54
CA LEU A 34 -20.52 6.37 20.33
C LEU A 34 -19.95 5.31 19.38
N GLU A 35 -20.48 5.23 18.17
CA GLU A 35 -20.05 4.26 17.17
C GLU A 35 -18.70 4.74 16.62
N THR A 36 -17.61 4.21 17.18
CA THR A 36 -16.24 4.57 16.80
C THR A 36 -15.77 3.78 15.59
N ASN A 37 -15.02 4.43 14.71
CA ASN A 37 -14.37 3.76 13.59
C ASN A 37 -13.47 2.59 14.03
N PRO A 38 -13.35 1.52 13.20
CA PRO A 38 -12.38 0.48 13.44
C PRO A 38 -10.96 1.08 13.35
N ARG A 39 -10.17 0.90 14.41
CA ARG A 39 -8.77 1.34 14.44
C ARG A 39 -7.98 0.73 13.26
N PRO A 40 -7.28 1.55 12.45
CA PRO A 40 -6.43 1.07 11.36
C PRO A 40 -5.41 0.04 11.82
N SER A 41 -5.09 -0.94 10.96
CA SER A 41 -4.07 -1.93 11.30
C SER A 41 -2.69 -1.28 11.45
N CYS A 42 -2.36 -0.31 10.60
CA CYS A 42 -1.22 0.60 10.71
C CYS A 42 -1.51 1.88 9.90
N ASN A 43 -1.23 3.06 10.45
CA ASN A 43 -1.41 4.36 9.79
C ASN A 43 -0.30 5.31 10.26
N ALA A 44 0.67 5.60 9.40
CA ALA A 44 1.77 6.53 9.69
C ALA A 44 2.37 7.15 8.42
N ASP A 45 2.58 8.47 8.42
CA ASP A 45 3.36 9.21 7.41
C ASP A 45 4.16 10.32 8.10
N ARG A 46 5.21 9.91 8.81
CA ARG A 46 5.89 10.73 9.82
C ARG A 46 7.03 11.54 9.22
N ILE A 47 6.67 12.48 8.36
CA ILE A 47 7.58 13.35 7.60
C ILE A 47 8.60 14.08 8.51
N ASN A 48 8.26 14.33 9.78
CA ASN A 48 9.12 14.99 10.76
C ASN A 48 10.04 14.04 11.55
N TRP A 49 9.83 12.72 11.48
CA TRP A 49 10.62 11.72 12.21
C TRP A 49 11.92 11.39 11.47
N THR A 50 13.03 11.22 12.22
CA THR A 50 14.35 10.88 11.65
C THR A 50 14.79 9.45 11.93
N MET A 51 13.99 8.69 12.68
CA MET A 51 14.14 7.26 12.98
C MET A 51 12.78 6.66 13.38
N GLY A 52 12.75 5.40 13.81
CA GLY A 52 11.53 4.75 14.31
C GLY A 52 10.65 4.23 13.18
N LEU A 53 9.36 4.03 13.45
CA LEU A 53 8.36 3.88 12.39
C LEU A 53 8.22 5.22 11.67
N VAL A 54 8.53 5.25 10.37
CA VAL A 54 8.45 6.48 9.57
C VAL A 54 7.23 6.45 8.64
N TYR A 55 6.84 5.28 8.16
CA TYR A 55 5.69 5.12 7.29
C TYR A 55 5.03 3.75 7.48
N CYS A 56 3.69 3.68 7.46
CA CYS A 56 2.94 2.47 7.17
C CYS A 56 1.52 2.77 6.70
N ASP A 57 0.95 1.83 5.94
CA ASP A 57 -0.48 1.74 5.67
C ASP A 57 -1.05 0.38 6.07
N GLU A 58 -2.36 0.20 5.93
CA GLU A 58 -3.07 -0.98 6.45
C GLU A 58 -2.65 -2.32 5.83
N ARG A 59 -1.91 -2.30 4.71
CA ARG A 59 -1.40 -3.48 4.02
C ARG A 59 -0.17 -4.08 4.71
N ALA A 60 0.44 -3.38 5.67
CA ALA A 60 1.58 -3.86 6.47
C ALA A 60 1.21 -5.14 7.26
N THR A 61 2.18 -6.05 7.41
CA THR A 61 1.97 -7.30 8.15
C THR A 61 1.89 -7.02 9.65
N SER A 62 0.79 -7.40 10.32
CA SER A 62 0.76 -7.42 11.79
C SER A 62 1.60 -8.59 12.30
N ALA A 63 2.87 -8.29 12.56
CA ALA A 63 3.92 -9.22 12.98
C ALA A 63 4.92 -8.50 13.90
N TYR A 64 5.86 -9.25 14.46
CA TYR A 64 6.92 -8.72 15.32
C TYR A 64 8.27 -8.80 14.62
N THR A 65 9.02 -7.69 14.58
CA THR A 65 10.34 -7.63 13.93
C THR A 65 11.47 -7.68 14.96
N LEU A 66 12.33 -8.69 14.86
CA LEU A 66 13.54 -8.88 15.65
C LEU A 66 14.75 -8.27 14.92
N PHE A 67 15.56 -7.45 15.60
CA PHE A 67 16.80 -6.92 15.02
C PHE A 67 17.94 -6.75 16.05
N SER A 68 19.17 -6.98 15.58
CA SER A 68 20.41 -6.81 16.37
C SER A 68 21.28 -5.68 15.78
N PRO A 69 21.26 -4.46 16.34
CA PRO A 69 22.14 -3.37 15.92
C PRO A 69 23.61 -3.74 16.19
N ILE A 70 24.40 -3.83 15.12
CA ILE A 70 25.85 -4.15 15.15
C ILE A 70 26.65 -3.26 16.14
N PRO A 71 26.38 -1.95 16.33
CA PRO A 71 27.14 -1.16 17.30
C PRO A 71 26.77 -1.42 18.77
N SER A 72 25.60 -2.05 19.04
CA SER A 72 25.02 -2.31 20.36
C SER A 72 25.40 -3.70 20.90
N ASN A 73 25.12 -3.97 22.18
CA ASN A 73 25.16 -5.29 22.81
C ASN A 73 23.74 -5.86 23.11
N THR A 74 22.70 -5.13 22.69
CA THR A 74 21.28 -5.46 22.91
C THR A 74 20.60 -5.79 21.58
N THR A 75 19.76 -6.82 21.59
CA THR A 75 18.84 -7.22 20.49
C THR A 75 17.41 -6.82 20.88
N TYR A 76 16.63 -6.33 19.92
CA TYR A 76 15.29 -5.76 20.16
C TYR A 76 14.23 -6.50 19.37
N LEU A 77 13.03 -6.60 19.95
CA LEU A 77 11.78 -7.01 19.32
C LEU A 77 10.81 -5.81 19.33
N ILE A 78 10.31 -5.44 18.16
CA ILE A 78 9.24 -4.45 17.99
C ILE A 78 7.97 -5.11 17.42
N ASP A 79 6.82 -4.48 17.60
CA ASP A 79 5.62 -4.78 16.80
C ASP A 79 5.62 -4.01 15.47
N HIS A 80 4.62 -4.25 14.64
CA HIS A 80 4.44 -3.58 13.34
C HIS A 80 4.12 -2.08 13.47
N GLU A 81 3.69 -1.61 14.65
CA GLU A 81 3.53 -0.18 14.95
C GLU A 81 4.86 0.47 15.41
N GLY A 82 5.97 -0.27 15.34
CA GLY A 82 7.32 0.21 15.66
C GLY A 82 7.61 0.32 17.17
N ARG A 83 6.69 -0.12 18.03
CA ARG A 83 6.80 0.00 19.48
C ARG A 83 7.71 -1.10 20.02
N HIS A 84 8.49 -0.76 21.04
CA HIS A 84 9.28 -1.70 21.81
C HIS A 84 8.39 -2.72 22.52
N VAL A 85 8.56 -4.00 22.17
CA VAL A 85 7.88 -5.13 22.81
C VAL A 85 8.81 -5.81 23.80
N HIS A 86 10.05 -6.12 23.39
CA HIS A 86 11.05 -6.72 24.29
C HIS A 86 12.49 -6.45 23.84
N ASN A 87 13.46 -6.68 24.74
CA ASN A 87 14.88 -6.70 24.40
C ASN A 87 15.70 -7.66 25.27
N TRP A 88 16.80 -8.16 24.69
CA TRP A 88 17.80 -8.98 25.38
C TRP A 88 19.16 -8.29 25.26
N THR A 89 19.74 -7.91 26.39
CA THR A 89 21.12 -7.44 26.45
C THR A 89 22.05 -8.61 26.72
N SER A 90 23.13 -8.73 25.95
CA SER A 90 24.17 -9.75 26.15
C SER A 90 24.69 -9.77 27.60
N PRO A 91 24.53 -10.87 28.37
CA PRO A 91 24.98 -10.93 29.76
C PRO A 91 26.50 -10.87 29.94
N GLY A 92 27.27 -11.08 28.86
CA GLY A 92 28.72 -10.80 28.80
C GLY A 92 29.09 -9.51 28.06
N GLU A 93 28.12 -8.62 27.81
CA GLU A 93 28.26 -7.34 27.09
C GLU A 93 28.74 -7.42 25.62
N HIS A 94 28.87 -8.63 25.05
CA HIS A 94 29.23 -8.87 23.64
C HIS A 94 28.28 -8.20 22.62
N ARG A 95 28.88 -7.46 21.67
CA ARG A 95 28.24 -7.09 20.40
C ARG A 95 27.76 -8.34 19.64
N PRO A 96 26.72 -8.24 18.80
CA PRO A 96 26.28 -9.38 18.01
C PRO A 96 27.40 -9.85 17.07
N GLY A 97 27.46 -11.16 16.85
CA GLY A 97 28.28 -11.77 15.80
C GLY A 97 27.67 -11.62 14.40
N LEU A 98 26.66 -10.75 14.28
CA LEU A 98 25.75 -10.39 13.17
C LEU A 98 24.32 -10.97 13.29
N SER A 99 24.13 -12.28 13.48
CA SER A 99 22.79 -12.92 13.41
C SER A 99 22.18 -13.30 14.77
N ALA A 100 20.84 -13.29 14.87
CA ALA A 100 20.07 -13.68 16.05
C ALA A 100 18.64 -14.15 15.67
N TYR A 101 18.09 -15.08 16.45
CA TYR A 101 16.82 -15.78 16.21
C TYR A 101 16.04 -15.93 17.53
N LEU A 102 14.73 -15.71 17.49
CA LEU A 102 13.81 -16.03 18.59
C LEU A 102 13.35 -17.50 18.46
N LEU A 103 13.59 -18.30 19.49
CA LEU A 103 13.24 -19.73 19.51
C LEU A 103 11.79 -19.96 19.98
N PRO A 104 11.17 -21.12 19.63
CA PRO A 104 9.79 -21.45 20.03
C PRO A 104 9.54 -21.60 21.55
N ASP A 105 10.58 -21.56 22.37
CA ASP A 105 10.50 -21.57 23.84
C ASP A 105 10.70 -20.17 24.46
N GLY A 106 10.88 -19.12 23.64
CA GLY A 106 11.07 -17.74 24.06
C GLY A 106 12.53 -17.32 24.29
N ASP A 107 13.49 -18.21 24.05
CA ASP A 107 14.89 -17.88 24.18
C ASP A 107 15.41 -17.18 22.92
N LEU A 108 16.23 -16.13 23.10
CA LEU A 108 17.00 -15.54 22.01
C LEU A 108 18.30 -16.34 21.81
N LEU A 109 18.44 -16.99 20.66
CA LEU A 109 19.70 -17.54 20.20
C LEU A 109 20.43 -16.49 19.35
N ARG A 110 21.64 -16.09 19.74
CA ARG A 110 22.42 -15.08 19.03
C ARG A 110 23.88 -15.47 18.85
N THR A 111 24.44 -15.08 17.71
CA THR A 111 25.88 -14.97 17.55
C THR A 111 26.42 -13.83 18.40
N ALA A 112 27.64 -13.97 18.94
CA ALA A 112 28.33 -12.98 19.74
C ALA A 112 29.76 -12.78 19.22
N ASN A 113 30.21 -11.52 19.16
CA ASN A 113 31.58 -11.18 18.80
C ASN A 113 32.50 -11.33 20.03
N ASN A 114 33.43 -12.27 19.95
CA ASN A 114 34.40 -12.63 20.98
C ASN A 114 35.85 -12.29 20.56
N GLN A 115 36.05 -11.44 19.54
CA GLN A 115 37.35 -11.24 18.90
C GLN A 115 38.45 -10.70 19.84
N ASP A 116 38.10 -9.96 20.90
CA ASP A 116 39.05 -9.51 21.94
C ASP A 116 39.55 -10.67 22.84
N HIS A 117 39.02 -11.88 22.67
CA HIS A 117 39.35 -13.10 23.42
C HIS A 117 39.78 -14.28 22.52
N ALA A 118 39.44 -14.24 21.23
CA ALA A 118 39.78 -15.25 20.23
C ALA A 118 41.30 -15.57 20.18
N VAL A 119 41.62 -16.84 19.99
CA VAL A 119 43.01 -17.31 19.89
C VAL A 119 43.45 -17.31 18.43
N GLY A 120 44.49 -16.55 18.09
CA GLY A 120 45.06 -16.55 16.73
C GLY A 120 45.38 -15.15 16.21
N ASN A 121 45.60 -15.05 14.89
CA ASN A 121 45.93 -13.82 14.19
C ASN A 121 44.98 -13.50 13.02
N PHE A 122 43.94 -14.30 12.80
CA PHE A 122 42.99 -14.11 11.70
C PHE A 122 41.81 -13.22 12.13
N SER A 123 41.29 -12.44 11.18
CA SER A 123 40.20 -11.50 11.39
C SER A 123 39.56 -11.20 10.03
N GLY A 124 38.29 -11.60 9.87
CA GLY A 124 37.47 -11.31 8.71
C GLY A 124 36.30 -10.38 9.05
N GLY A 125 35.68 -9.77 8.04
CA GLY A 125 34.40 -9.09 8.22
C GLY A 125 33.36 -10.08 8.76
N GLY A 126 32.55 -9.69 9.75
CA GLY A 126 31.57 -10.57 10.36
C GLY A 126 32.11 -11.65 11.30
N THR A 127 33.38 -11.56 11.75
CA THR A 127 33.91 -12.47 12.80
C THR A 127 32.98 -12.50 14.03
N SER A 128 32.59 -13.70 14.47
CA SER A 128 31.82 -13.94 15.70
C SER A 128 32.73 -14.55 16.76
N GLY A 129 32.94 -15.88 16.75
CA GLY A 129 33.70 -16.64 17.74
C GLY A 129 32.89 -17.17 18.93
N LYS A 130 31.62 -16.77 19.11
CA LYS A 130 30.76 -17.25 20.21
C LYS A 130 29.27 -17.30 19.82
N ILE A 131 28.50 -18.17 20.47
CA ILE A 131 27.04 -18.18 20.50
C ILE A 131 26.53 -18.02 21.94
N GLU A 132 25.41 -17.34 22.12
CA GLU A 132 24.68 -17.18 23.38
C GLU A 132 23.21 -17.55 23.19
N ARG A 133 22.64 -18.34 24.10
CA ARG A 133 21.20 -18.58 24.25
C ARG A 133 20.74 -17.90 25.54
N ILE A 134 19.86 -16.91 25.41
CA ILE A 134 19.44 -16.02 26.50
C ILE A 134 17.93 -16.18 26.68
N ALA A 135 17.50 -16.58 27.86
CA ALA A 135 16.08 -16.72 28.20
C ALA A 135 15.30 -15.43 28.02
N TRP A 136 13.97 -15.53 27.82
CA TRP A 136 13.06 -14.37 27.77
C TRP A 136 13.29 -13.37 28.91
N ASN A 137 13.63 -13.83 30.11
CA ASN A 137 13.90 -12.97 31.28
C ASN A 137 15.33 -12.34 31.33
N GLY A 138 16.16 -12.52 30.30
CA GLY A 138 17.54 -12.03 30.23
C GLY A 138 18.61 -12.93 30.88
N THR A 139 18.25 -14.11 31.39
CA THR A 139 19.22 -15.07 31.95
C THR A 139 20.01 -15.76 30.83
N LEU A 140 21.33 -15.85 30.96
CA LEU A 140 22.13 -16.69 30.07
C LEU A 140 21.90 -18.17 30.41
N GLU A 141 21.23 -18.91 29.53
CA GLU A 141 20.94 -20.34 29.69
C GLU A 141 22.15 -21.19 29.27
N TRP A 142 22.70 -20.86 28.09
CA TRP A 142 23.85 -21.54 27.49
C TRP A 142 24.70 -20.57 26.68
N SER A 143 26.03 -20.74 26.68
CA SER A 143 26.90 -20.03 25.73
C SER A 143 28.20 -20.77 25.45
N TRP A 144 28.55 -20.92 24.18
CA TRP A 144 29.73 -21.67 23.74
C TRP A 144 30.60 -20.86 22.79
N ALA A 145 31.92 -21.03 22.91
CA ALA A 145 32.93 -20.34 22.12
C ALA A 145 33.58 -21.29 21.10
N TYR A 146 33.85 -20.77 19.91
CA TYR A 146 34.41 -21.50 18.77
C TYR A 146 35.37 -20.57 18.01
N ASP A 147 36.53 -20.33 18.63
CA ASP A 147 37.51 -19.29 18.27
C ASP A 147 38.97 -19.65 18.65
N ASP A 148 39.45 -20.78 18.14
CA ASP A 148 40.83 -21.26 18.29
C ASP A 148 41.72 -20.82 17.10
N ALA A 149 43.04 -20.99 17.22
CA ALA A 149 44.01 -20.62 16.19
C ALA A 149 43.88 -21.43 14.87
N LEU A 150 42.98 -22.41 14.84
CA LEU A 150 42.66 -23.27 13.70
C LEU A 150 41.24 -23.10 13.17
N TYR A 151 40.34 -22.38 13.85
CA TYR A 151 38.95 -22.19 13.42
C TYR A 151 38.27 -21.04 14.16
N ILE A 152 37.40 -20.28 13.48
CA ILE A 152 36.57 -19.26 14.14
C ILE A 152 35.22 -19.06 13.44
N SER A 153 34.13 -19.02 14.21
CA SER A 153 32.76 -18.80 13.68
C SER A 153 32.51 -17.37 13.21
N HIS A 154 31.62 -17.19 12.23
CA HIS A 154 31.31 -15.89 11.64
C HIS A 154 29.89 -15.78 11.07
N HIS A 155 29.39 -14.55 11.04
CA HIS A 155 28.09 -14.12 10.50
C HIS A 155 26.86 -14.80 11.12
N ASP A 156 26.66 -16.09 10.85
CA ASP A 156 25.34 -16.69 10.85
C ASP A 156 25.33 -18.14 11.32
N ILE A 157 24.17 -18.54 11.81
CA ILE A 157 23.84 -19.82 12.43
C ILE A 157 22.39 -20.18 12.08
N GLU A 158 22.02 -21.45 12.08
CA GLU A 158 20.63 -21.87 11.84
C GLU A 158 20.12 -22.79 12.97
N PRO A 159 19.08 -22.41 13.73
CA PRO A 159 18.49 -23.21 14.81
C PRO A 159 17.62 -24.37 14.29
N MET A 160 18.16 -25.59 14.31
CA MET A 160 17.51 -26.76 13.72
C MET A 160 16.31 -27.29 14.53
N PRO A 161 15.29 -27.89 13.89
CA PRO A 161 14.13 -28.50 14.55
C PRO A 161 14.43 -29.64 15.55
N ASN A 162 15.66 -30.17 15.55
CA ASN A 162 16.12 -31.19 16.50
C ASN A 162 16.71 -30.60 17.80
N GLY A 163 16.86 -29.27 17.90
CA GLY A 163 17.49 -28.56 19.03
C GLY A 163 19.00 -28.38 18.90
N ASN A 164 19.60 -28.80 17.78
CA ASN A 164 20.99 -28.49 17.42
C ASN A 164 21.06 -27.15 16.66
N ILE A 165 22.27 -26.70 16.37
CA ILE A 165 22.55 -25.43 15.70
C ILE A 165 23.56 -25.70 14.58
N LEU A 166 23.29 -25.23 13.36
CA LEU A 166 24.30 -25.16 12.31
C LEU A 166 25.11 -23.86 12.44
N LEU A 167 26.41 -23.91 12.18
CA LEU A 167 27.31 -22.74 12.22
C LEU A 167 28.10 -22.62 10.92
N ILE A 168 28.29 -21.39 10.44
CA ILE A 168 29.38 -21.05 9.52
C ILE A 168 30.66 -20.75 10.34
N ALA A 169 31.77 -21.36 9.97
CA ALA A 169 33.09 -21.03 10.50
C ALA A 169 34.18 -21.09 9.42
N TRP A 170 35.23 -20.30 9.59
CA TRP A 170 36.46 -20.48 8.82
C TRP A 170 37.35 -21.51 9.52
N GLU A 171 38.13 -22.29 8.77
CA GLU A 171 39.22 -23.13 9.30
C GLU A 171 40.60 -22.73 8.74
N GLU A 172 41.67 -23.00 9.48
CA GLU A 172 43.05 -22.72 9.02
C GLU A 172 43.56 -23.82 8.09
N ARG A 173 44.11 -23.41 6.94
CA ARG A 173 44.86 -24.29 6.03
C ARG A 173 46.18 -23.64 5.65
N THR A 174 47.29 -24.31 5.95
CA THR A 174 48.63 -23.72 5.80
C THR A 174 48.97 -23.42 4.33
N GLU A 175 49.91 -22.50 4.11
CA GLU A 175 50.43 -22.19 2.77
C GLU A 175 50.94 -23.46 2.05
N GLN A 176 51.49 -24.43 2.79
CA GLN A 176 51.98 -25.69 2.24
C GLN A 176 50.86 -26.62 1.78
N GLU A 177 49.73 -26.67 2.50
CA GLU A 177 48.55 -27.42 2.09
C GLU A 177 47.89 -26.78 0.87
N GLY A 178 47.75 -25.44 0.83
CA GLY A 178 47.26 -24.73 -0.35
C GLY A 178 48.13 -24.97 -1.59
N LEU A 179 49.46 -24.89 -1.44
CA LEU A 179 50.41 -25.22 -2.51
C LEU A 179 50.39 -26.70 -2.91
N GLN A 180 49.83 -27.60 -2.10
CA GLN A 180 49.72 -29.02 -2.42
C GLN A 180 48.36 -29.38 -3.04
N ALA A 181 47.29 -28.71 -2.60
CA ALA A 181 45.95 -28.71 -3.21
C ALA A 181 45.87 -27.97 -4.56
N GLY A 182 47.00 -27.45 -5.07
CA GLY A 182 47.11 -26.82 -6.39
C GLY A 182 46.71 -25.34 -6.46
N ARG A 183 46.75 -24.61 -5.33
CA ARG A 183 46.64 -23.14 -5.30
C ARG A 183 47.88 -22.51 -5.96
N ASN A 184 47.65 -21.67 -6.97
CA ASN A 184 48.68 -20.99 -7.74
C ASN A 184 49.44 -19.97 -6.87
N PRO A 185 50.79 -20.06 -6.75
CA PRO A 185 51.58 -19.13 -5.95
C PRO A 185 51.46 -17.66 -6.37
N ALA A 186 51.18 -17.39 -7.65
CA ALA A 186 51.01 -16.03 -8.19
C ALA A 186 49.61 -15.45 -7.97
N ILE A 187 48.70 -16.22 -7.34
CA ILE A 187 47.34 -15.83 -6.97
C ILE A 187 47.23 -15.65 -5.43
N ALA A 188 48.14 -16.25 -4.66
CA ALA A 188 48.18 -16.20 -3.20
C ALA A 188 49.07 -15.07 -2.59
N SER A 189 49.69 -14.23 -3.43
CA SER A 189 50.82 -13.37 -3.01
C SER A 189 50.47 -12.06 -2.29
N ASP A 190 49.22 -11.59 -2.35
CA ASP A 190 48.91 -10.16 -2.24
C ASP A 190 48.59 -9.67 -0.80
N SER A 191 49.26 -10.28 0.18
CA SER A 191 49.30 -9.83 1.57
C SER A 191 50.65 -9.18 1.91
N PRO A 192 50.71 -7.96 2.50
CA PRO A 192 51.95 -7.31 2.93
C PRO A 192 52.69 -8.03 4.07
N GLY A 193 53.31 -9.18 3.77
CA GLY A 193 54.04 -10.02 4.72
C GLY A 193 54.81 -11.19 4.09
N GLY A 194 54.35 -11.73 2.96
CA GLY A 194 55.06 -12.81 2.25
C GLY A 194 55.06 -14.16 2.95
N GLN A 195 54.09 -14.37 3.84
CA GLN A 195 53.63 -15.62 4.43
C GLN A 195 52.10 -15.49 4.47
N ASN A 196 51.33 -16.54 4.19
CA ASN A 196 50.01 -16.73 4.81
C ASN A 196 49.31 -18.04 4.41
N ASN A 197 48.50 -18.50 5.35
CA ASN A 197 47.48 -19.52 5.19
C ASN A 197 46.29 -19.05 4.31
N VAL A 198 45.44 -20.00 3.95
CA VAL A 198 44.09 -19.78 3.40
C VAL A 198 43.07 -20.25 4.43
N TRP A 199 41.94 -19.55 4.49
CA TRP A 199 40.86 -19.82 5.42
C TRP A 199 39.59 -20.11 4.61
N PRO A 200 39.40 -21.37 4.16
CA PRO A 200 38.13 -21.81 3.59
C PRO A 200 37.04 -21.86 4.66
N ASP A 201 35.81 -21.83 4.19
CA ASP A 201 34.61 -21.92 5.00
C ASP A 201 34.23 -23.40 5.24
N ARG A 202 33.74 -23.71 6.44
CA ARG A 202 33.26 -25.01 6.89
C ARG A 202 31.96 -24.85 7.68
N ILE A 203 31.10 -25.86 7.60
CA ILE A 203 29.82 -25.93 8.32
C ILE A 203 29.92 -27.02 9.39
N ILE A 204 29.36 -26.77 10.56
CA ILE A 204 29.22 -27.77 11.63
C ILE A 204 27.79 -27.77 12.18
N GLU A 205 27.25 -28.95 12.48
CA GLU A 205 26.08 -29.12 13.35
C GLU A 205 26.59 -29.35 14.77
N VAL A 206 26.13 -28.53 15.72
CA VAL A 206 26.47 -28.67 17.13
C VAL A 206 25.24 -28.82 18.00
N LYS A 207 25.34 -29.73 18.96
CA LYS A 207 24.34 -30.00 19.97
C LYS A 207 24.75 -29.35 21.29
N PRO A 208 23.96 -28.42 21.85
CA PRO A 208 24.23 -27.82 23.16
C PRO A 208 24.35 -28.86 24.28
N VAL A 209 25.35 -28.69 25.17
CA VAL A 209 25.58 -29.56 26.33
C VAL A 209 25.81 -28.70 27.58
N GLY A 210 24.99 -28.94 28.62
CA GLY A 210 25.10 -28.18 29.87
C GLY A 210 24.82 -26.69 29.66
N SER A 211 25.72 -25.84 30.16
CA SER A 211 25.66 -24.37 30.07
C SER A 211 26.73 -23.76 29.14
N ASP A 212 27.75 -24.53 28.79
CA ASP A 212 29.01 -24.00 28.27
C ASP A 212 29.80 -24.99 27.39
N GLU A 213 29.25 -26.18 27.11
CA GLU A 213 29.84 -27.20 26.23
C GLU A 213 28.95 -27.42 24.99
N ALA A 214 29.53 -28.02 23.93
CA ALA A 214 28.81 -28.46 22.75
C ALA A 214 29.41 -29.76 22.20
N GLU A 215 28.56 -30.62 21.62
CA GLU A 215 28.95 -31.83 20.90
C GLU A 215 28.82 -31.55 19.39
N ILE A 216 29.94 -31.53 18.65
CA ILE A 216 29.90 -31.48 17.17
C ILE A 216 29.43 -32.86 16.68
N VAL A 217 28.28 -32.89 16.01
CA VAL A 217 27.62 -34.15 15.59
C VAL A 217 27.74 -34.39 14.07
N TRP A 218 27.81 -33.33 13.27
CA TRP A 218 28.04 -33.37 11.82
C TRP A 218 28.97 -32.23 11.38
N GLN A 219 29.70 -32.41 10.29
CA GLN A 219 30.51 -31.35 9.68
C GLN A 219 30.71 -31.54 8.15
N TRP A 220 30.88 -30.43 7.45
CA TRP A 220 31.28 -30.34 6.04
C TRP A 220 32.34 -29.26 5.88
N ASN A 221 33.38 -29.48 5.06
CA ASN A 221 34.45 -28.51 4.84
C ASN A 221 34.63 -28.27 3.34
N ALA A 222 34.63 -27.01 2.90
CA ALA A 222 34.85 -26.67 1.49
C ALA A 222 36.20 -27.20 0.92
N TRP A 223 37.16 -27.44 1.81
CA TRP A 223 38.47 -28.01 1.50
C TRP A 223 38.43 -29.44 0.95
N ASP A 224 37.39 -30.21 1.26
CA ASP A 224 37.26 -31.60 0.81
C ASP A 224 36.67 -31.70 -0.62
N HIS A 225 36.12 -30.59 -1.14
CA HIS A 225 35.41 -30.50 -2.44
C HIS A 225 36.13 -29.66 -3.49
N LEU A 226 37.46 -29.62 -3.42
CA LEU A 226 38.30 -28.83 -4.31
C LEU A 226 38.51 -29.47 -5.70
N ILE A 227 38.81 -28.62 -6.68
CA ILE A 227 39.25 -28.98 -8.03
C ILE A 227 40.23 -27.91 -8.54
N GLN A 228 41.16 -28.23 -9.46
CA GLN A 228 42.00 -27.25 -10.16
C GLN A 228 42.57 -27.82 -11.46
N ASP A 229 42.82 -26.96 -12.46
CA ASP A 229 43.44 -27.32 -13.75
C ASP A 229 44.81 -26.63 -13.99
N TYR A 230 45.40 -26.07 -12.92
CA TYR A 230 46.61 -25.25 -12.96
C TYR A 230 47.92 -26.06 -12.97
N ASP A 231 48.03 -27.08 -12.12
CA ASP A 231 49.25 -27.90 -11.96
C ASP A 231 48.90 -29.39 -11.89
N GLU A 232 49.28 -30.13 -12.95
CA GLU A 232 49.07 -31.59 -13.09
C GLU A 232 49.90 -32.44 -12.11
N SER A 233 50.84 -31.84 -11.38
CA SER A 233 51.65 -32.52 -10.35
C SER A 233 51.07 -32.43 -8.94
N LYS A 234 49.87 -31.84 -8.81
CA LYS A 234 49.23 -31.50 -7.54
C LYS A 234 47.95 -32.27 -7.28
N ASP A 235 47.54 -32.25 -6.02
CA ASP A 235 46.27 -32.84 -5.62
C ASP A 235 45.12 -32.04 -6.24
N ASN A 236 43.93 -32.64 -6.27
CA ASN A 236 42.72 -32.06 -6.85
C ASN A 236 42.81 -31.68 -8.34
N TYR A 237 43.81 -32.20 -9.08
CA TYR A 237 43.93 -31.89 -10.51
C TYR A 237 42.81 -32.53 -11.36
N GLY A 238 42.11 -31.70 -12.11
CA GLY A 238 41.09 -32.10 -13.08
C GLY A 238 40.44 -30.89 -13.77
N VAL A 239 39.72 -31.12 -14.87
CA VAL A 239 39.11 -30.04 -15.66
C VAL A 239 37.97 -29.42 -14.87
N VAL A 240 38.18 -28.21 -14.34
CA VAL A 240 37.22 -27.50 -13.47
C VAL A 240 35.82 -27.43 -14.09
N ALA A 241 35.73 -27.16 -15.39
CA ALA A 241 34.48 -27.08 -16.13
C ALA A 241 33.71 -28.41 -16.27
N ASP A 242 34.32 -29.56 -15.94
CA ASP A 242 33.66 -30.87 -15.96
C ASP A 242 33.21 -31.30 -14.54
N HIS A 243 33.52 -30.50 -13.50
CA HIS A 243 33.20 -30.76 -12.10
C HIS A 243 32.40 -29.60 -11.45
N PRO A 244 31.16 -29.29 -11.91
CA PRO A 244 30.37 -28.18 -11.37
C PRO A 244 30.00 -28.32 -9.88
N GLY A 245 30.06 -29.54 -9.31
CA GLY A 245 29.88 -29.80 -7.88
C GLY A 245 31.09 -29.47 -6.99
N ARG A 246 32.13 -28.80 -7.52
CA ARG A 246 33.42 -28.55 -6.82
C ARG A 246 33.92 -27.12 -6.94
N LEU A 247 34.86 -26.76 -6.09
CA LEU A 247 35.36 -25.39 -5.94
C LEU A 247 36.78 -25.25 -6.53
N ASP A 248 36.98 -24.31 -7.47
CA ASP A 248 38.31 -24.00 -7.98
C ASP A 248 39.09 -23.15 -6.97
N ILE A 249 40.09 -23.76 -6.31
CA ILE A 249 40.97 -23.07 -5.34
C ILE A 249 41.74 -21.87 -5.95
N ASN A 250 41.76 -21.75 -7.28
CA ASN A 250 42.37 -20.65 -8.01
C ASN A 250 41.38 -19.53 -8.39
N PHE A 251 40.08 -19.70 -8.13
CA PHE A 251 39.11 -18.63 -8.37
C PHE A 251 39.21 -17.52 -7.31
N ILE A 252 39.17 -16.27 -7.80
CA ILE A 252 39.01 -15.07 -6.99
C ILE A 252 37.94 -14.19 -7.65
N GLY A 253 36.81 -13.99 -6.97
CA GLY A 253 35.82 -12.97 -7.33
C GLY A 253 36.00 -11.65 -6.56
N ALA A 254 36.71 -11.68 -5.44
CA ALA A 254 36.99 -10.51 -4.60
C ALA A 254 38.04 -9.57 -5.23
N THR A 255 37.90 -8.26 -5.03
CA THR A 255 38.81 -7.25 -5.61
C THR A 255 39.58 -6.47 -4.53
N GLY A 256 40.68 -5.81 -4.94
CA GLY A 256 41.47 -4.95 -4.07
C GLY A 256 42.02 -5.68 -2.85
N ASN A 257 41.84 -5.10 -1.65
CA ASN A 257 42.34 -5.68 -0.39
C ASN A 257 41.66 -6.99 0.03
N ALA A 258 40.63 -7.48 -0.68
CA ALA A 258 40.03 -8.80 -0.47
C ALA A 258 40.49 -9.84 -1.51
N ALA A 259 41.17 -9.44 -2.59
CA ALA A 259 41.68 -10.36 -3.60
C ALA A 259 42.79 -11.25 -3.02
N GLY A 260 42.59 -12.58 -3.06
CA GLY A 260 43.66 -13.57 -2.79
C GLY A 260 44.14 -13.68 -1.34
N ARG A 261 43.49 -12.99 -0.41
CA ARG A 261 43.82 -13.07 1.03
C ARG A 261 43.40 -14.43 1.64
N ALA A 262 43.58 -14.53 2.95
CA ALA A 262 43.22 -15.68 3.76
C ALA A 262 41.72 -16.02 3.64
N ASP A 263 40.87 -15.05 3.92
CA ASP A 263 39.40 -15.07 3.82
C ASP A 263 38.94 -15.40 2.37
N TRP A 264 38.57 -16.66 2.11
CA TRP A 264 38.43 -17.17 0.73
C TRP A 264 37.01 -17.13 0.16
N MET A 265 36.05 -17.94 0.63
CA MET A 265 34.69 -17.95 0.08
C MET A 265 33.80 -16.91 0.75
N HIS A 266 33.99 -16.70 2.05
CA HIS A 266 33.28 -15.73 2.88
C HIS A 266 31.77 -15.96 2.81
N CYS A 267 31.37 -17.11 3.33
CA CYS A 267 30.00 -17.48 3.50
C CYS A 267 29.40 -16.68 4.66
N ASN A 268 28.21 -16.14 4.44
CA ASN A 268 27.65 -15.04 5.23
C ASN A 268 26.16 -15.19 5.54
N GLY A 269 25.53 -16.26 5.06
CA GLY A 269 24.16 -16.67 5.37
C GLY A 269 24.09 -18.19 5.22
N ILE A 270 23.33 -18.82 6.12
CA ILE A 270 23.09 -20.26 6.19
C ILE A 270 21.62 -20.49 6.50
N ASP A 271 21.04 -21.54 5.91
CA ASP A 271 19.66 -21.96 6.14
C ASP A 271 19.52 -23.48 5.90
N TYR A 272 18.49 -24.12 6.45
CA TYR A 272 18.28 -25.57 6.47
C TYR A 272 16.86 -25.99 6.09
N ASN A 273 16.73 -26.61 4.92
CA ASN A 273 15.46 -27.18 4.48
C ASN A 273 15.23 -28.58 5.09
N SER A 274 14.34 -28.65 6.08
CA SER A 274 14.07 -29.89 6.83
C SER A 274 13.30 -30.97 6.05
N ASP A 275 12.56 -30.63 4.99
CA ASP A 275 11.87 -31.60 4.12
C ASP A 275 12.83 -32.26 3.10
N LEU A 276 13.88 -31.54 2.69
CA LEU A 276 14.91 -32.00 1.76
C LEU A 276 16.16 -32.58 2.45
N ASP A 277 16.37 -32.27 3.73
CA ASP A 277 17.58 -32.54 4.53
C ASP A 277 18.84 -31.95 3.88
N GLN A 278 18.78 -30.64 3.59
CA GLN A 278 19.76 -29.88 2.80
C GLN A 278 20.03 -28.50 3.38
N ILE A 279 21.26 -28.00 3.18
CA ILE A 279 21.70 -26.69 3.67
C ILE A 279 21.99 -25.75 2.50
N ALA A 280 21.49 -24.52 2.56
CA ALA A 280 21.82 -23.43 1.64
C ALA A 280 22.91 -22.52 2.25
N LEU A 281 23.80 -21.99 1.39
CA LEU A 281 24.89 -21.10 1.79
C LEU A 281 25.05 -19.95 0.80
N SER A 282 25.10 -18.71 1.26
CA SER A 282 25.49 -17.55 0.43
C SER A 282 26.97 -17.21 0.67
N CYS A 283 27.79 -17.20 -0.40
CA CYS A 283 29.23 -16.96 -0.27
C CYS A 283 29.70 -15.82 -1.21
N LYS A 284 29.86 -14.62 -0.63
CA LYS A 284 30.01 -13.37 -1.39
C LYS A 284 31.31 -13.22 -2.18
N ASN A 285 32.41 -13.85 -1.79
CA ASN A 285 33.66 -13.75 -2.56
C ASN A 285 33.64 -14.62 -3.82
N MET A 286 32.74 -15.63 -3.85
CA MET A 286 32.44 -16.45 -5.03
C MET A 286 31.40 -15.75 -5.93
N ASN A 287 30.49 -14.99 -5.31
CA ASN A 287 29.25 -14.48 -5.92
C ASN A 287 28.29 -15.63 -6.29
N GLU A 288 28.23 -16.67 -5.44
CA GLU A 288 27.31 -17.79 -5.61
C GLU A 288 26.59 -18.15 -4.31
N VAL A 289 25.35 -18.59 -4.48
CA VAL A 289 24.62 -19.45 -3.52
C VAL A 289 24.94 -20.90 -3.83
N TYR A 290 25.10 -21.72 -2.80
CA TYR A 290 25.32 -23.18 -2.88
C TYR A 290 24.23 -23.93 -2.11
N ILE A 291 23.99 -25.20 -2.47
CA ILE A 291 23.21 -26.16 -1.67
C ILE A 291 24.02 -27.46 -1.51
N ILE A 292 24.06 -28.01 -0.29
CA ILE A 292 24.78 -29.24 0.08
C ILE A 292 23.85 -30.25 0.79
N ASP A 293 24.23 -31.54 0.77
CA ASP A 293 23.45 -32.66 1.34
C ASP A 293 23.77 -32.86 2.83
N HIS A 294 22.81 -32.55 3.70
CA HIS A 294 22.98 -32.68 5.15
C HIS A 294 22.70 -34.11 5.65
N SER A 295 21.91 -34.90 4.91
CA SER A 295 21.60 -36.30 5.23
C SER A 295 22.79 -37.28 5.21
N THR A 296 23.99 -36.76 4.93
CA THR A 296 25.29 -37.44 4.94
C THR A 296 25.77 -37.71 6.37
N THR A 297 26.60 -38.74 6.59
CA THR A 297 27.47 -38.74 7.79
C THR A 297 28.67 -37.81 7.57
N THR A 298 29.38 -37.39 8.63
CA THR A 298 30.64 -36.63 8.52
C THR A 298 31.64 -37.24 7.51
N GLU A 299 31.73 -38.57 7.43
CA GLU A 299 32.60 -39.28 6.49
C GLU A 299 32.07 -39.31 5.04
N GLU A 300 30.75 -39.22 4.85
CA GLU A 300 30.13 -39.07 3.53
C GLU A 300 30.15 -37.61 3.06
N ALA A 301 30.00 -36.65 3.99
CA ALA A 301 30.11 -35.22 3.77
C ALA A 301 31.52 -34.87 3.26
N ALA A 302 32.58 -35.36 3.90
CA ALA A 302 33.96 -35.23 3.40
C ALA A 302 34.27 -36.09 2.15
N GLY A 303 33.26 -36.68 1.52
CA GLY A 303 33.36 -37.58 0.37
C GLY A 303 32.50 -37.16 -0.82
N HIS A 304 32.52 -37.99 -1.85
CA HIS A 304 31.84 -37.74 -3.13
C HIS A 304 30.72 -38.77 -3.42
N THR A 305 30.32 -39.50 -2.39
CA THR A 305 29.30 -40.56 -2.41
C THR A 305 28.70 -40.71 -1.01
N GLY A 306 27.37 -40.83 -0.92
CA GLY A 306 26.64 -40.83 0.34
C GLY A 306 25.50 -39.80 0.32
N GLY A 307 24.73 -39.72 1.41
CA GLY A 307 23.52 -38.89 1.50
C GLY A 307 22.38 -39.29 0.54
N ASN A 308 21.26 -38.59 0.67
CA ASN A 308 20.05 -38.76 -0.13
C ASN A 308 20.28 -38.50 -1.62
N ALA A 309 21.13 -37.53 -1.96
CA ALA A 309 21.50 -37.23 -3.34
C ALA A 309 22.55 -38.22 -3.92
N GLY A 310 23.14 -39.07 -3.07
CA GLY A 310 24.19 -40.02 -3.46
C GLY A 310 25.54 -39.37 -3.82
N LYS A 311 25.72 -38.06 -3.57
CA LYS A 311 26.90 -37.26 -3.95
C LYS A 311 27.89 -37.02 -2.80
N GLY A 312 27.59 -37.42 -1.57
CA GLY A 312 28.34 -36.94 -0.40
C GLY A 312 28.22 -35.41 -0.29
N GLY A 313 29.30 -34.74 0.10
CA GLY A 313 29.33 -33.27 0.19
C GLY A 313 29.61 -32.52 -1.13
N ASP A 314 29.77 -33.20 -2.28
CA ASP A 314 29.92 -32.51 -3.56
C ASP A 314 28.64 -31.71 -3.88
N ILE A 315 28.80 -30.42 -4.20
CA ILE A 315 27.74 -29.40 -4.24
C ILE A 315 26.55 -29.86 -5.10
N LEU A 316 25.34 -29.80 -4.52
CA LEU A 316 24.11 -30.26 -5.18
C LEU A 316 23.66 -29.30 -6.27
N TYR A 317 23.72 -28.00 -5.97
CA TYR A 317 23.31 -26.86 -6.79
C TYR A 317 24.18 -25.64 -6.49
N ARG A 318 24.41 -24.80 -7.50
CA ARG A 318 25.06 -23.50 -7.35
C ARG A 318 24.51 -22.49 -8.33
N TRP A 319 24.34 -21.24 -7.90
CA TRP A 319 23.78 -20.18 -8.73
C TRP A 319 24.38 -18.82 -8.40
N GLY A 320 24.56 -17.97 -9.41
CA GLY A 320 24.98 -16.58 -9.26
C GLY A 320 26.13 -16.15 -10.18
N ASN A 321 27.16 -16.99 -10.34
CA ASN A 321 28.36 -16.65 -11.10
C ASN A 321 29.02 -17.90 -11.72
N PRO A 322 28.64 -18.30 -12.95
CA PRO A 322 29.13 -19.56 -13.55
C PRO A 322 30.66 -19.57 -13.81
N GLN A 323 31.31 -18.40 -13.77
CA GLN A 323 32.76 -18.27 -13.97
C GLN A 323 33.57 -18.98 -12.88
N VAL A 324 33.03 -19.16 -11.66
CA VAL A 324 33.70 -19.84 -10.53
C VAL A 324 34.11 -21.27 -10.90
N TYR A 325 33.32 -21.94 -11.74
CA TYR A 325 33.59 -23.28 -12.27
C TYR A 325 33.82 -23.27 -13.80
N LYS A 326 34.33 -22.14 -14.32
CA LYS A 326 34.74 -21.94 -15.73
C LYS A 326 33.65 -22.26 -16.75
N LYS A 327 32.40 -21.95 -16.41
CA LYS A 327 31.26 -21.88 -17.33
C LYS A 327 30.84 -20.42 -17.57
N GLY A 328 30.11 -20.19 -18.65
CA GLY A 328 29.58 -18.88 -18.98
C GLY A 328 30.65 -17.81 -19.17
N LEU A 329 30.22 -16.56 -19.05
CA LEU A 329 30.98 -15.32 -19.20
C LEU A 329 30.61 -14.33 -18.07
N SER A 330 31.32 -13.21 -17.98
CA SER A 330 30.98 -12.12 -17.05
C SER A 330 29.63 -11.44 -17.34
N SER A 331 29.03 -11.68 -18.52
CA SER A 331 27.65 -11.29 -18.85
C SER A 331 26.59 -12.15 -18.14
N ASP A 332 26.98 -13.32 -17.64
CA ASP A 332 26.04 -14.34 -17.15
C ASP A 332 25.94 -14.29 -15.62
N GLN A 333 26.78 -13.48 -14.96
CA GLN A 333 26.78 -13.25 -13.52
C GLN A 333 25.54 -12.46 -13.09
N GLN A 334 24.77 -13.03 -12.16
CA GLN A 334 23.54 -12.48 -11.58
C GLN A 334 23.76 -11.91 -10.17
N LEU A 335 24.60 -12.57 -9.36
CA LEU A 335 24.89 -12.18 -7.98
C LEU A 335 26.18 -11.36 -7.88
N PHE A 336 26.21 -10.43 -6.93
CA PHE A 336 27.28 -9.44 -6.76
C PHE A 336 27.55 -9.19 -5.27
N ALA A 337 28.31 -10.11 -4.65
CA ALA A 337 28.67 -10.16 -3.23
C ALA A 337 27.47 -10.18 -2.26
N GLN A 338 26.48 -11.01 -2.58
CA GLN A 338 25.20 -11.18 -1.88
C GLN A 338 25.33 -11.69 -0.43
N HIS A 339 24.31 -11.46 0.39
CA HIS A 339 24.18 -11.96 1.77
C HIS A 339 22.82 -12.64 1.97
N ASP A 340 22.72 -13.41 3.06
CA ASP A 340 21.45 -13.90 3.62
C ASP A 340 20.56 -14.61 2.58
N VAL A 341 20.99 -15.80 2.16
CA VAL A 341 20.11 -16.72 1.42
C VAL A 341 19.21 -17.48 2.41
N GLN A 342 17.93 -17.54 2.09
CA GLN A 342 16.93 -18.30 2.84
C GLN A 342 16.04 -19.06 1.83
N TRP A 343 15.52 -20.21 2.20
CA TRP A 343 14.33 -20.79 1.60
C TRP A 343 13.12 -19.95 1.97
N ILE A 344 12.16 -19.90 1.04
CA ILE A 344 10.87 -19.27 1.29
C ILE A 344 9.98 -20.30 1.99
N GLU A 345 9.64 -19.99 3.25
CA GLU A 345 8.82 -20.82 4.12
C GLU A 345 7.40 -21.09 3.55
N PRO A 346 6.74 -22.19 3.96
CA PRO A 346 5.40 -22.54 3.51
C PRO A 346 4.37 -21.44 3.77
N GLY A 347 3.46 -21.25 2.81
CA GLY A 347 2.38 -20.27 2.88
C GLY A 347 2.66 -18.94 2.16
N HIS A 348 3.92 -18.54 1.94
CA HIS A 348 4.21 -17.46 0.98
C HIS A 348 3.96 -17.98 -0.47
N PRO A 349 3.43 -17.17 -1.42
CA PRO A 349 3.12 -17.61 -2.80
C PRO A 349 4.29 -18.08 -3.69
N ASP A 350 5.48 -18.23 -3.12
CA ASP A 350 6.72 -18.70 -3.75
C ASP A 350 7.46 -19.71 -2.84
N GLU A 351 6.72 -20.42 -1.97
CA GLU A 351 7.26 -21.45 -1.05
C GLU A 351 8.23 -22.44 -1.74
N GLY A 352 9.29 -22.83 -1.02
CA GLY A 352 10.33 -23.74 -1.51
C GLY A 352 11.32 -23.14 -2.52
N LYS A 353 11.12 -21.89 -2.97
CA LYS A 353 12.14 -21.11 -3.68
C LYS A 353 13.19 -20.58 -2.72
N LEU A 354 14.23 -19.93 -3.23
CA LEU A 354 15.23 -19.22 -2.43
C LEU A 354 15.07 -17.70 -2.61
N ILE A 355 15.17 -16.94 -1.53
CA ILE A 355 15.32 -15.48 -1.51
C ILE A 355 16.76 -15.12 -1.11
N VAL A 356 17.30 -14.01 -1.63
CA VAL A 356 18.65 -13.54 -1.28
C VAL A 356 18.80 -12.02 -1.45
N PHE A 357 19.58 -11.37 -0.57
CA PHE A 357 19.94 -9.95 -0.72
C PHE A 357 21.20 -9.79 -1.58
N ASN A 358 21.06 -9.28 -2.80
CA ASN A 358 22.11 -9.13 -3.80
C ASN A 358 22.72 -7.71 -3.78
N ASN A 359 23.81 -7.56 -3.04
CA ASN A 359 24.43 -6.26 -2.71
C ASN A 359 24.83 -5.38 -3.91
N GLY A 360 25.11 -5.94 -5.09
CA GLY A 360 25.45 -5.16 -6.28
C GLY A 360 26.91 -4.69 -6.34
N ASN A 361 27.84 -5.31 -5.61
CA ASN A 361 29.25 -4.90 -5.65
C ASN A 361 29.86 -5.05 -7.05
N GLY A 362 30.34 -3.93 -7.62
CA GLY A 362 30.89 -3.86 -8.97
C GLY A 362 29.84 -3.63 -10.08
N ARG A 363 28.56 -3.57 -9.73
CA ARG A 363 27.45 -3.17 -10.63
C ARG A 363 27.56 -1.67 -10.94
N TYR A 364 27.17 -1.26 -12.15
CA TYR A 364 27.09 0.16 -12.54
C TYR A 364 25.80 0.45 -13.33
N PRO A 365 24.93 1.39 -12.87
CA PRO A 365 24.99 2.13 -11.61
C PRO A 365 25.01 1.21 -10.37
N ALA A 366 25.41 1.75 -9.22
CA ALA A 366 25.55 0.98 -7.99
C ALA A 366 24.20 0.88 -7.27
N TYR A 367 23.56 -0.29 -7.33
CA TYR A 367 22.31 -0.59 -6.63
C TYR A 367 22.29 -2.05 -6.16
N SER A 368 21.69 -2.27 -4.99
CA SER A 368 21.40 -3.61 -4.47
C SER A 368 20.01 -4.08 -4.93
N SER A 369 19.77 -5.38 -4.93
CA SER A 369 18.46 -5.98 -5.22
C SER A 369 18.11 -7.05 -4.20
N VAL A 370 16.83 -7.30 -3.97
CA VAL A 370 16.36 -8.58 -3.40
C VAL A 370 15.87 -9.43 -4.55
N ASP A 371 16.38 -10.66 -4.63
CA ASP A 371 16.16 -11.55 -5.77
C ASP A 371 15.60 -12.90 -5.28
N ILE A 372 14.50 -13.35 -5.88
CA ILE A 372 13.90 -14.68 -5.63
C ILE A 372 14.22 -15.60 -6.81
N ILE A 373 14.80 -16.76 -6.55
CA ILE A 373 15.20 -17.76 -7.55
C ILE A 373 14.50 -19.10 -7.31
N GLU A 374 14.14 -19.77 -8.40
CA GLU A 374 13.52 -21.09 -8.40
C GLU A 374 14.52 -22.15 -8.88
N PRO A 375 15.20 -22.90 -7.99
CA PRO A 375 16.18 -23.92 -8.37
C PRO A 375 15.52 -25.03 -9.21
N PRO A 376 15.89 -25.24 -10.48
CA PRO A 376 15.24 -26.25 -11.32
C PRO A 376 15.54 -27.66 -10.80
N MET A 377 14.51 -28.35 -10.33
CA MET A 377 14.63 -29.63 -9.61
C MET A 377 13.71 -30.71 -10.19
N ASP A 378 14.21 -31.94 -10.24
CA ASP A 378 13.44 -33.17 -10.54
C ASP A 378 13.65 -34.16 -9.39
N ASN A 379 12.56 -34.51 -8.69
CA ASN A 379 12.54 -35.49 -7.59
C ASN A 379 13.73 -35.35 -6.60
N GLY A 380 13.91 -34.15 -6.02
CA GLY A 380 14.98 -33.86 -5.05
C GLY A 380 16.38 -33.65 -5.65
N SER A 381 16.54 -33.74 -6.98
CA SER A 381 17.83 -33.54 -7.67
C SER A 381 17.81 -32.30 -8.58
N TYR A 382 18.75 -31.39 -8.39
CA TYR A 382 18.86 -30.18 -9.20
C TYR A 382 19.40 -30.45 -10.61
N LEU A 383 18.78 -29.79 -11.59
CA LEU A 383 18.99 -30.01 -13.02
C LEU A 383 20.09 -29.11 -13.58
N LEU A 384 21.13 -29.74 -14.13
CA LEU A 384 22.15 -29.05 -14.92
C LEU A 384 21.64 -28.80 -16.35
N GLN A 385 21.75 -27.56 -16.81
CA GLN A 385 21.40 -27.15 -18.18
C GLN A 385 22.36 -27.77 -19.23
N PRO A 386 21.97 -27.85 -20.52
CA PRO A 386 22.82 -28.45 -21.57
C PRO A 386 24.15 -27.74 -21.87
N ASN A 387 24.36 -26.51 -21.38
CA ASN A 387 25.64 -25.79 -21.42
C ASN A 387 26.60 -26.19 -20.27
N GLY A 388 26.10 -26.89 -19.24
CA GLY A 388 26.81 -27.26 -18.03
C GLY A 388 26.72 -26.26 -16.88
N THR A 389 25.78 -25.30 -16.88
CA THR A 389 25.44 -24.47 -15.70
C THR A 389 24.16 -24.96 -15.04
N PHE A 390 23.87 -24.58 -13.80
CA PHE A 390 22.50 -24.68 -13.26
C PHE A 390 21.63 -23.54 -13.81
N GLY A 391 20.31 -23.66 -13.68
CA GLY A 391 19.36 -22.56 -13.88
C GLY A 391 18.88 -21.97 -12.53
N PRO A 392 17.97 -20.99 -12.53
CA PRO A 392 17.37 -20.32 -13.68
C PRO A 392 18.37 -19.35 -14.37
N LEU A 393 18.00 -18.74 -15.50
CA LEU A 393 18.85 -17.75 -16.18
C LEU A 393 18.78 -16.36 -15.55
N THR A 394 17.67 -16.04 -14.87
CA THR A 394 17.39 -14.81 -14.13
C THR A 394 16.55 -15.18 -12.90
N PRO A 395 16.43 -14.31 -11.89
CA PRO A 395 15.40 -14.43 -10.86
C PRO A 395 13.99 -14.57 -11.43
N SER A 396 13.08 -15.17 -10.65
CA SER A 396 11.63 -15.18 -10.93
C SER A 396 10.94 -13.91 -10.45
N TRP A 397 11.52 -13.22 -9.46
CA TRP A 397 11.13 -11.88 -8.99
C TRP A 397 12.37 -11.14 -8.49
N SER A 398 12.40 -9.82 -8.68
CA SER A 398 13.49 -8.94 -8.26
C SER A 398 12.94 -7.57 -7.85
N TRP A 399 13.34 -7.05 -6.69
CA TRP A 399 12.99 -5.70 -6.24
C TRP A 399 14.22 -4.86 -5.89
N ASN A 400 14.15 -3.56 -6.17
CA ASN A 400 15.17 -2.56 -5.83
C ASN A 400 14.61 -1.13 -5.99
N GLN A 401 15.27 -0.14 -5.37
CA GLN A 401 14.98 1.29 -5.55
C GLN A 401 16.07 2.03 -6.36
N GLY A 402 16.87 1.30 -7.17
CA GLY A 402 18.04 1.86 -7.85
C GLY A 402 19.10 2.40 -6.87
N GLU A 403 19.75 3.51 -7.23
CA GLU A 403 20.92 4.05 -6.48
C GLU A 403 20.59 4.57 -5.06
N SER A 404 19.31 4.67 -4.68
CA SER A 404 18.93 4.98 -3.30
C SER A 404 19.17 3.78 -2.37
N MET A 405 18.83 2.57 -2.81
CA MET A 405 19.08 1.32 -2.10
C MET A 405 20.39 0.67 -2.57
N TYR A 406 21.51 1.22 -2.10
CA TYR A 406 22.83 0.58 -2.26
C TYR A 406 23.48 0.24 -0.92
N SER A 407 23.90 -1.01 -0.80
CA SER A 407 24.47 -1.61 0.41
C SER A 407 25.62 -2.54 0.04
N ALA A 408 26.87 -2.09 0.22
CA ALA A 408 28.06 -2.79 -0.29
C ALA A 408 28.48 -4.02 0.54
N PHE A 409 27.82 -4.28 1.67
CA PHE A 409 28.06 -5.40 2.60
C PHE A 409 26.83 -5.54 3.51
N ILE A 410 26.76 -6.62 4.31
CA ILE A 410 25.61 -6.95 5.18
C ILE A 410 24.27 -6.87 4.42
N SER A 411 23.15 -6.59 5.11
CA SER A 411 21.78 -6.63 4.55
C SER A 411 21.23 -8.04 4.39
N GLY A 412 19.90 -8.15 4.30
CA GLY A 412 19.18 -9.41 4.26
C GLY A 412 17.73 -9.23 3.83
N ALA A 413 17.02 -10.33 3.60
CA ALA A 413 15.63 -10.31 3.16
C ALA A 413 14.89 -11.62 3.51
N GLN A 414 13.64 -11.48 3.94
CA GLN A 414 12.78 -12.59 4.35
C GLN A 414 11.40 -12.46 3.68
N ALA A 415 10.87 -13.58 3.19
CA ALA A 415 9.52 -13.66 2.63
C ALA A 415 8.47 -13.83 3.73
N LEU A 416 7.34 -13.11 3.64
CA LEU A 416 6.30 -13.05 4.67
C LEU A 416 5.03 -13.81 4.27
N THR A 417 4.28 -14.35 5.23
CA THR A 417 3.15 -15.26 4.95
C THR A 417 1.95 -14.63 4.21
N ASN A 418 1.84 -13.30 4.15
CA ASN A 418 0.89 -12.58 3.30
C ASN A 418 1.34 -12.45 1.83
N GLY A 419 2.57 -12.83 1.51
CA GLY A 419 3.19 -12.65 0.18
C GLY A 419 4.09 -11.42 0.04
N HIS A 420 4.28 -10.63 1.10
CA HIS A 420 5.18 -9.48 1.10
C HIS A 420 6.62 -9.92 1.42
N VAL A 421 7.57 -8.99 1.34
CA VAL A 421 8.98 -9.22 1.66
C VAL A 421 9.47 -8.17 2.67
N LEU A 422 10.01 -8.62 3.81
CA LEU A 422 10.82 -7.79 4.70
C LEU A 422 12.21 -7.63 4.10
N VAL A 423 12.64 -6.39 3.87
CA VAL A 423 13.96 -6.05 3.32
C VAL A 423 14.77 -5.25 4.33
N THR A 424 15.94 -5.77 4.71
CA THR A 424 16.89 -5.07 5.59
C THR A 424 17.94 -4.34 4.77
N HIS A 425 17.84 -3.01 4.61
CA HIS A 425 18.94 -2.16 4.09
C HIS A 425 20.00 -1.94 5.17
N GLY A 426 20.72 -3.02 5.49
CA GLY A 426 21.50 -3.16 6.73
C GLY A 426 22.55 -2.07 6.97
N THR A 427 23.18 -1.53 5.93
CA THR A 427 24.16 -0.44 6.09
C THR A 427 23.55 0.92 6.40
N LYS A 428 22.24 1.12 6.23
CA LYS A 428 21.49 2.32 6.67
C LYS A 428 20.62 2.08 7.91
N GLY A 429 20.48 0.82 8.34
CA GLY A 429 19.56 0.44 9.41
C GLY A 429 18.09 0.66 9.03
N THR A 430 17.76 0.78 7.75
CA THR A 430 16.37 0.91 7.28
C THR A 430 15.81 -0.47 6.98
N LEU A 431 14.60 -0.73 7.45
CA LEU A 431 13.80 -1.93 7.20
C LEU A 431 12.57 -1.50 6.38
N TYR A 432 12.22 -2.29 5.38
CA TYR A 432 11.03 -2.07 4.54
C TYR A 432 10.17 -3.33 4.53
N GLU A 433 8.85 -3.18 4.56
CA GLU A 433 7.96 -4.22 4.01
C GLU A 433 7.54 -3.80 2.60
N VAL A 434 7.65 -4.74 1.66
CA VAL A 434 7.41 -4.53 0.24
C VAL A 434 6.35 -5.49 -0.26
N ASP A 435 5.33 -4.97 -0.94
CA ASP A 435 4.22 -5.76 -1.47
C ASP A 435 4.59 -6.51 -2.78
N ARG A 436 3.64 -7.29 -3.32
CA ARG A 436 3.83 -8.04 -4.58
C ARG A 436 4.06 -7.14 -5.80
N ASN A 437 3.55 -5.90 -5.78
CA ASN A 437 3.69 -4.92 -6.86
C ASN A 437 5.03 -4.16 -6.80
N GLY A 438 5.71 -4.19 -5.65
CA GLY A 438 6.96 -3.49 -5.37
C GLY A 438 6.78 -2.16 -4.63
N GLU A 439 5.58 -1.89 -4.12
CA GLU A 439 5.29 -0.74 -3.26
C GLU A 439 5.79 -1.00 -1.84
N VAL A 440 6.31 0.04 -1.18
CA VAL A 440 6.64 -0.02 0.25
C VAL A 440 5.35 0.22 1.01
N VAL A 441 4.97 -0.69 1.91
CA VAL A 441 3.77 -0.59 2.77
C VAL A 441 4.12 -0.33 4.24
N TRP A 442 5.40 -0.45 4.59
CA TRP A 442 5.95 -0.19 5.93
C TRP A 442 7.42 0.22 5.82
N GLN A 443 7.86 1.21 6.60
CA GLN A 443 9.25 1.64 6.68
C GLN A 443 9.63 1.99 8.12
N TYR A 444 10.60 1.24 8.66
CA TYR A 444 11.19 1.47 9.98
C TYR A 444 12.67 1.79 9.85
N ILE A 445 13.18 2.74 10.63
CA ILE A 445 14.60 3.11 10.66
C ILE A 445 15.15 2.85 12.06
N VAL A 446 16.03 1.86 12.18
CA VAL A 446 16.56 1.33 13.44
C VAL A 446 17.15 2.47 14.29
N PRO A 447 16.58 2.76 15.48
CA PRO A 447 16.89 3.96 16.25
C PRO A 447 18.09 3.79 17.21
N VAL A 448 18.92 2.76 17.04
CA VAL A 448 19.94 2.38 18.03
C VAL A 448 21.34 2.50 17.47
N GLY A 449 22.14 3.39 18.07
CA GLY A 449 23.55 3.58 17.76
C GLY A 449 24.48 3.00 18.82
N SER A 450 25.78 3.32 18.74
CA SER A 450 26.80 2.81 19.65
C SER A 450 26.73 3.31 21.10
N GLN A 451 25.74 4.16 21.43
CA GLN A 451 25.54 4.75 22.76
C GLN A 451 24.14 4.43 23.33
N GLY A 452 23.40 3.52 22.69
CA GLY A 452 21.98 3.25 22.98
C GLY A 452 21.06 3.90 21.95
N PRO A 453 19.76 4.04 22.26
CA PRO A 453 18.79 4.70 21.39
C PRO A 453 19.09 6.19 21.19
N TYR A 454 18.75 6.69 20.00
CA TYR A 454 18.78 8.10 19.61
C TYR A 454 17.54 8.86 20.12
N THR A 455 17.53 10.18 19.93
CA THR A 455 16.37 11.06 20.13
C THR A 455 15.78 11.47 18.77
N GLN A 456 14.45 11.56 18.65
CA GLN A 456 13.82 12.09 17.44
C GLN A 456 14.34 13.49 17.08
N GLY A 457 14.55 13.73 15.79
CA GLY A 457 15.20 14.94 15.27
C GLY A 457 16.74 14.91 15.30
N GLU A 458 17.37 13.88 15.88
CA GLU A 458 18.81 13.65 15.67
C GLU A 458 19.09 13.18 14.23
N VAL A 459 20.24 13.60 13.67
CA VAL A 459 20.67 13.22 12.33
C VAL A 459 21.46 11.91 12.41
N LEU A 460 20.90 10.83 11.86
CA LEU A 460 21.57 9.54 11.79
C LEU A 460 22.88 9.64 10.97
N PRO A 461 24.00 9.03 11.42
CA PRO A 461 25.26 9.04 10.68
C PRO A 461 25.15 8.39 9.30
N GLU A 462 25.90 8.88 8.32
CA GLU A 462 25.96 8.23 6.99
C GLU A 462 26.46 6.78 7.08
N GLY A 463 25.50 5.85 7.04
CA GLY A 463 25.72 4.45 6.77
C GLY A 463 26.45 4.18 5.44
N ASN A 464 27.08 2.99 5.33
CA ASN A 464 28.17 2.59 4.41
C ASN A 464 29.62 2.99 4.83
N ARG A 465 29.86 3.51 6.04
CA ARG A 465 31.22 3.84 6.53
C ARG A 465 31.63 3.07 7.79
N ALA A 466 32.64 2.20 7.67
CA ALA A 466 33.18 1.42 8.79
C ALA A 466 33.76 2.31 9.90
N GLY A 467 33.54 1.94 11.17
CA GLY A 467 34.01 2.68 12.34
C GLY A 467 33.23 3.97 12.65
N THR A 468 32.05 4.16 12.06
CA THR A 468 31.11 5.22 12.45
C THR A 468 30.17 4.75 13.57
N THR A 469 29.40 5.68 14.14
CA THR A 469 28.37 5.42 15.15
C THR A 469 27.04 4.92 14.55
N ALA A 470 26.98 4.65 13.24
CA ALA A 470 25.77 4.35 12.48
C ALA A 470 24.98 3.13 13.02
N ASN A 471 23.66 3.20 12.86
CA ASN A 471 22.62 2.24 13.25
C ASN A 471 22.60 0.93 12.43
N THR A 472 23.76 0.44 11.98
CA THR A 472 23.82 -0.70 11.05
C THR A 472 23.31 -2.00 11.67
N VAL A 473 22.48 -2.73 10.93
CA VAL A 473 21.95 -4.07 11.26
C VAL A 473 22.43 -5.06 10.20
N PHE A 474 22.64 -6.33 10.57
CA PHE A 474 22.98 -7.36 9.58
C PHE A 474 21.76 -7.76 8.75
N LYS A 475 20.85 -8.52 9.37
CA LYS A 475 19.49 -8.85 8.93
C LYS A 475 18.51 -8.61 10.08
N ALA A 476 17.24 -8.43 9.75
CA ALA A 476 16.13 -8.42 10.69
C ALA A 476 15.15 -9.53 10.29
N THR A 477 14.44 -10.09 11.28
CA THR A 477 13.57 -11.25 11.09
C THR A 477 12.18 -10.94 11.63
N SER A 478 11.17 -11.07 10.78
CA SER A 478 9.75 -11.02 11.14
C SER A 478 9.28 -12.37 11.68
N TYR A 479 8.50 -12.32 12.75
CA TYR A 479 7.81 -13.45 13.37
C TYR A 479 6.32 -13.17 13.40
N SER A 480 5.49 -14.16 13.02
CA SER A 480 4.04 -13.97 13.01
C SER A 480 3.50 -13.66 14.41
N LYS A 481 2.37 -12.96 14.45
CA LYS A 481 1.72 -12.59 15.70
C LYS A 481 1.43 -13.80 16.59
N GLU A 482 0.93 -14.88 15.98
CA GLU A 482 0.58 -16.14 16.65
C GLU A 482 1.81 -16.84 17.23
N PHE A 483 2.97 -16.75 16.58
CA PHE A 483 4.22 -17.33 17.10
C PHE A 483 4.63 -16.63 18.40
N VAL A 484 4.68 -15.30 18.39
CA VAL A 484 5.12 -14.51 19.57
C VAL A 484 4.08 -14.54 20.69
N GLU A 485 2.77 -14.47 20.37
CA GLU A 485 1.70 -14.65 21.36
C GLU A 485 1.66 -16.07 21.94
N SER A 486 2.21 -17.09 21.25
CA SER A 486 2.35 -18.43 21.83
C SER A 486 3.47 -18.55 22.87
N ILE A 487 4.44 -17.62 22.85
CA ILE A 487 5.55 -17.51 23.81
C ILE A 487 5.10 -16.72 25.04
N GLU A 488 4.55 -15.51 24.83
CA GLU A 488 4.02 -14.65 25.90
C GLU A 488 2.70 -13.99 25.45
N PRO A 489 1.53 -14.53 25.85
CA PRO A 489 0.22 -14.05 25.39
C PRO A 489 -0.21 -12.65 25.84
N SER A 490 0.61 -11.93 26.62
CA SER A 490 0.31 -10.56 27.10
C SER A 490 1.24 -9.49 26.54
N LEU A 491 1.81 -9.69 25.35
CA LEU A 491 2.69 -8.71 24.70
C LEU A 491 1.91 -7.63 23.95
N SER A 492 2.00 -6.40 24.44
CA SER A 492 1.68 -5.16 23.74
C SER A 492 2.91 -4.26 23.77
N GLY A 493 3.26 -3.61 22.65
CA GLY A 493 4.26 -2.54 22.67
C GLY A 493 3.73 -1.32 23.42
N GLU A 494 4.45 -0.86 24.45
CA GLU A 494 3.99 0.24 25.33
C GLU A 494 4.58 1.62 24.93
N MET A 495 5.77 1.64 24.30
CA MET A 495 6.50 2.86 23.93
C MET A 495 7.40 2.57 22.71
N TYR A 496 7.85 3.60 21.98
CA TYR A 496 8.88 3.44 20.94
C TYR A 496 10.28 3.14 21.54
N VAL A 497 11.24 2.72 20.70
CA VAL A 497 12.62 2.38 21.15
C VAL A 497 13.49 3.65 21.29
N GLU A 498 13.28 4.62 20.40
CA GLU A 498 13.84 5.97 20.43
C GLU A 498 13.28 6.83 21.57
N ASN A 499 14.06 7.84 21.96
CA ASN A 499 13.57 8.90 22.82
C ASN A 499 12.76 9.90 21.97
N TRP A 500 11.47 10.04 22.26
CA TRP A 500 10.57 10.98 21.58
C TRP A 500 9.92 11.92 22.61
N THR A 501 8.94 12.72 22.22
CA THR A 501 8.16 13.56 23.15
C THR A 501 6.73 13.64 22.68
N ASP A 502 5.87 12.96 23.44
CA ASP A 502 4.42 12.95 23.33
C ASP A 502 3.82 14.34 23.64
N ALA A 503 2.99 14.85 22.73
CA ALA A 503 2.27 16.11 22.88
C ALA A 503 0.97 15.97 23.70
N CYS A 504 0.34 14.78 23.69
CA CYS A 504 -0.92 14.46 24.36
C CYS A 504 -0.79 13.23 25.31
N PRO A 505 0.09 13.26 26.33
CA PRO A 505 0.43 12.10 27.19
C PRO A 505 -0.65 11.66 28.20
N PHE A 506 -1.92 11.94 27.90
CA PHE A 506 -3.11 11.47 28.59
C PHE A 506 -4.19 10.93 27.62
N GLU A 507 -3.81 10.71 26.36
CA GLU A 507 -4.62 10.26 25.23
C GLU A 507 -3.97 9.02 24.61
N GLU A 508 -4.77 8.05 24.13
CA GLU A 508 -4.25 6.80 23.57
C GLU A 508 -4.38 6.79 22.05
N ALA A 509 -3.61 7.66 21.38
CA ALA A 509 -3.66 7.89 19.93
C ALA A 509 -3.11 6.73 19.05
N TRP A 510 -2.90 5.54 19.61
CA TRP A 510 -2.33 4.41 18.88
C TRP A 510 -3.23 3.98 17.71
N GLY A 511 -2.68 3.96 16.49
CA GLY A 511 -3.41 3.73 15.23
C GLY A 511 -4.04 4.99 14.61
N TRP A 512 -4.04 6.11 15.33
CA TRP A 512 -4.64 7.40 14.97
C TRP A 512 -3.64 8.59 15.08
N ASP A 513 -2.36 8.29 15.29
CA ASP A 513 -1.21 9.21 15.38
C ASP A 513 -0.34 9.02 14.12
N LYS A 514 -0.79 9.63 13.02
CA LYS A 514 -0.24 9.46 11.68
C LYS A 514 1.02 10.28 11.49
N ASP A 515 1.07 11.51 12.02
CA ASP A 515 2.24 12.39 11.93
C ASP A 515 3.33 12.09 12.99
N GLY A 516 2.96 11.40 14.08
CA GLY A 516 3.86 11.00 15.16
C GLY A 516 4.04 12.05 16.27
N ASN A 517 3.04 12.90 16.53
CA ASN A 517 3.04 13.86 17.63
C ASN A 517 2.47 13.29 18.95
N GLY A 518 1.67 12.22 18.90
CA GLY A 518 1.09 11.54 20.06
C GLY A 518 -0.36 11.94 20.42
N CYS A 519 -0.93 12.95 19.78
CA CYS A 519 -2.37 13.25 19.82
C CYS A 519 -3.12 12.43 18.77
N ILE A 520 -4.44 12.30 18.92
CA ILE A 520 -5.30 11.76 17.86
C ILE A 520 -5.43 12.82 16.75
N ASP A 521 -5.27 12.39 15.49
CA ASP A 521 -5.37 13.27 14.34
C ASP A 521 -6.83 13.60 13.93
N ASP A 522 -6.94 14.68 13.15
CA ASP A 522 -8.11 15.22 12.44
C ASP A 522 -7.66 15.27 10.97
N SER A 523 -7.94 14.20 10.22
CA SER A 523 -7.30 13.90 8.94
C SER A 523 -7.77 14.78 7.77
N ASP A 524 -9.00 15.31 7.80
CA ASP A 524 -9.56 16.18 6.75
C ASP A 524 -9.54 17.67 7.15
N GLY A 525 -9.61 17.97 8.46
CA GLY A 525 -9.58 19.32 9.03
C GLY A 525 -10.94 19.91 9.39
N ASP A 526 -12.02 19.11 9.50
CA ASP A 526 -13.36 19.60 9.83
C ASP A 526 -13.55 19.95 11.33
N GLY A 527 -12.81 19.27 12.22
CA GLY A 527 -12.85 19.45 13.67
C GLY A 527 -13.41 18.26 14.47
N VAL A 528 -13.82 17.18 13.82
CA VAL A 528 -13.98 15.84 14.38
C VAL A 528 -12.63 15.11 14.33
N LEU A 529 -12.46 14.07 15.15
CA LEU A 529 -11.22 13.27 15.21
C LEU A 529 -11.44 11.92 14.50
N ASP A 530 -10.43 11.40 13.83
CA ASP A 530 -10.47 10.16 13.02
C ASP A 530 -11.23 8.95 13.66
N PRO A 531 -11.21 8.71 15.00
CA PRO A 531 -11.98 7.60 15.61
C PRO A 531 -13.50 7.83 15.69
N LEU A 532 -13.98 9.05 15.42
CA LEU A 532 -15.39 9.49 15.52
C LEU A 532 -15.91 10.10 14.22
N ASP A 533 -15.02 10.53 13.33
CA ASP A 533 -15.24 11.01 11.96
C ASP A 533 -15.99 9.96 11.12
N GLN A 534 -17.20 10.27 10.64
CA GLN A 534 -17.98 9.35 9.82
C GLN A 534 -17.56 9.41 8.33
N CYS A 535 -16.74 10.39 7.96
CA CYS A 535 -16.63 10.89 6.61
C CYS A 535 -15.23 11.49 6.29
N ALA A 536 -14.20 10.62 6.27
CA ALA A 536 -12.77 10.95 6.09
C ALA A 536 -12.34 11.64 4.75
N SER A 537 -13.27 12.33 4.08
CA SER A 537 -13.06 13.21 2.92
C SER A 537 -13.80 14.56 3.00
N GLY A 538 -14.57 14.84 4.05
CA GLY A 538 -15.20 16.15 4.28
C GLY A 538 -16.23 16.15 5.42
N SER A 539 -16.59 17.33 5.90
CA SER A 539 -17.22 17.54 7.21
C SER A 539 -18.44 16.68 7.57
N ASP A 540 -18.36 16.11 8.76
CA ASP A 540 -19.40 15.40 9.55
C ASP A 540 -20.59 16.30 9.95
N HIS A 541 -20.62 17.57 9.53
CA HIS A 541 -21.61 18.56 9.93
C HIS A 541 -22.52 19.00 8.78
N ILE A 542 -22.43 18.34 7.62
CA ILE A 542 -23.28 18.54 6.45
C ILE A 542 -23.95 17.20 6.12
N ASP A 543 -25.27 17.20 6.18
CA ASP A 543 -26.20 16.06 6.01
C ASP A 543 -27.50 16.72 5.51
N ASP A 544 -27.47 17.20 4.27
CA ASP A 544 -28.50 18.10 3.73
C ASP A 544 -29.82 17.36 3.48
N ASP A 545 -29.78 16.09 3.05
CA ASP A 545 -30.96 15.25 2.87
C ASP A 545 -31.46 14.57 4.17
N ASN A 546 -30.65 14.56 5.23
CA ASN A 546 -30.96 13.98 6.55
C ASN A 546 -31.18 12.45 6.52
N ASP A 547 -30.53 11.73 5.59
CA ASP A 547 -30.33 10.27 5.59
C ASP A 547 -29.56 9.81 6.85
N GLY A 548 -28.66 10.65 7.36
CA GLY A 548 -27.79 10.37 8.50
C GLY A 548 -26.38 9.92 8.12
N LYS A 549 -25.93 10.25 6.90
CA LYS A 549 -24.59 10.01 6.37
C LYS A 549 -24.07 11.32 5.74
N PRO A 550 -22.89 11.84 6.11
CA PRO A 550 -22.50 13.17 5.67
C PRO A 550 -22.24 13.29 4.17
N ASP A 551 -22.65 14.43 3.58
CA ASP A 551 -22.63 14.72 2.14
C ASP A 551 -21.29 14.38 1.46
N ALA A 552 -20.17 14.63 2.14
CA ALA A 552 -18.83 14.54 1.56
C ALA A 552 -18.33 13.10 1.30
N CYS A 553 -19.12 12.10 1.70
CA CYS A 553 -18.91 10.68 1.43
C CYS A 553 -20.20 9.99 0.96
N ASP A 554 -21.27 10.76 0.67
CA ASP A 554 -22.48 10.24 0.06
C ASP A 554 -22.55 10.42 -1.47
N GLU A 555 -23.22 9.46 -2.13
CA GLU A 555 -23.36 9.37 -3.59
C GLU A 555 -24.79 9.68 -4.07
N LEU A 556 -25.72 9.91 -3.14
CA LEU A 556 -27.17 10.00 -3.33
C LEU A 556 -27.79 11.32 -2.84
N VAL A 557 -27.05 12.17 -2.10
CA VAL A 557 -27.45 13.50 -1.57
C VAL A 557 -28.58 14.16 -2.38
N ASP A 558 -29.74 14.26 -1.74
CA ASP A 558 -31.05 14.64 -2.31
C ASP A 558 -31.63 15.83 -1.49
N SER A 559 -31.20 17.05 -1.83
CA SER A 559 -31.38 18.24 -0.97
C SER A 559 -32.82 18.76 -0.84
N ASP A 560 -33.75 18.31 -1.69
CA ASP A 560 -35.18 18.64 -1.59
C ASP A 560 -36.11 17.43 -1.38
N GLN A 561 -35.57 16.21 -1.43
CA GLN A 561 -36.18 14.93 -1.06
C GLN A 561 -37.25 14.42 -2.05
N ASP A 562 -37.04 14.65 -3.35
CA ASP A 562 -37.90 14.14 -4.42
C ASP A 562 -37.58 12.69 -4.85
N GLY A 563 -36.35 12.23 -4.59
CA GLY A 563 -35.82 10.93 -4.98
C GLY A 563 -34.75 10.95 -6.08
N ILE A 564 -34.24 12.11 -6.49
CA ILE A 564 -33.19 12.30 -7.50
C ILE A 564 -32.00 13.06 -6.89
N ALA A 565 -30.91 12.34 -6.66
CA ALA A 565 -29.66 12.92 -6.16
C ALA A 565 -29.18 14.15 -6.97
N ASN A 566 -28.77 15.22 -6.28
CA ASN A 566 -28.36 16.55 -6.78
C ASN A 566 -27.42 16.56 -8.00
N GLN A 567 -26.69 15.46 -8.25
CA GLN A 567 -25.80 15.31 -9.42
C GLN A 567 -26.53 14.91 -10.73
N ASN A 568 -27.81 14.54 -10.66
CA ASN A 568 -28.68 14.16 -11.79
C ASN A 568 -29.99 14.99 -11.86
N ASP A 569 -30.35 15.61 -10.74
CA ASP A 569 -31.38 16.64 -10.54
C ASP A 569 -31.39 17.69 -11.67
N ALA A 570 -32.59 18.03 -12.17
CA ALA A 570 -32.81 19.01 -13.22
C ALA A 570 -33.34 20.37 -12.71
N CYS A 571 -33.75 20.51 -11.44
CA CYS A 571 -34.42 21.69 -10.90
C CYS A 571 -34.04 22.14 -9.45
N GLU A 572 -32.90 21.71 -8.90
CA GLU A 572 -32.20 22.17 -7.67
C GLU A 572 -33.08 22.91 -6.64
N GLY A 573 -33.80 22.16 -5.80
CA GLY A 573 -34.71 22.66 -4.77
C GLY A 573 -36.20 22.35 -5.00
N HIS A 574 -36.52 21.49 -5.98
CA HIS A 574 -37.85 21.26 -6.52
C HIS A 574 -38.00 19.86 -7.15
N ASP A 575 -39.15 19.22 -6.90
CA ASP A 575 -39.53 17.87 -7.38
C ASP A 575 -39.50 17.73 -8.91
N ASP A 576 -38.51 17.02 -9.45
CA ASP A 576 -38.28 16.75 -10.88
C ASP A 576 -39.43 15.94 -11.52
N SER A 577 -40.32 15.33 -10.74
CA SER A 577 -41.50 14.61 -11.25
C SER A 577 -42.67 15.52 -11.62
N VAL A 578 -42.52 16.84 -11.39
CA VAL A 578 -43.49 17.89 -11.68
C VAL A 578 -43.21 18.49 -13.07
N ASP A 579 -43.65 17.77 -14.10
CA ASP A 579 -43.51 18.07 -15.54
C ASP A 579 -44.91 17.96 -16.20
N ALA A 580 -45.53 19.11 -16.49
CA ALA A 580 -46.92 19.19 -16.93
C ALA A 580 -47.11 18.86 -18.42
N ASP A 581 -46.35 19.54 -19.28
CA ASP A 581 -46.46 19.45 -20.75
C ASP A 581 -45.64 18.28 -21.34
N GLN A 582 -44.76 17.66 -20.54
CA GLN A 582 -43.88 16.54 -20.89
C GLN A 582 -42.81 16.91 -21.93
N ASP A 583 -42.33 18.15 -21.89
CA ASP A 583 -41.09 18.61 -22.55
C ASP A 583 -39.85 17.91 -21.98
N GLY A 584 -39.81 17.72 -20.64
CA GLY A 584 -38.69 17.17 -19.89
C GLY A 584 -37.86 18.19 -19.10
N ILE A 585 -38.39 19.38 -18.87
CA ILE A 585 -37.90 20.36 -17.88
C ILE A 585 -38.98 20.51 -16.79
N PRO A 586 -38.65 20.39 -15.48
CA PRO A 586 -39.65 20.52 -14.41
C PRO A 586 -40.24 21.93 -14.29
N GLU A 587 -41.55 22.03 -14.00
CA GLU A 587 -42.33 23.28 -13.93
C GLU A 587 -41.64 24.42 -13.14
N PRO A 588 -40.98 24.19 -11.98
CA PRO A 588 -40.40 25.29 -11.19
C PRO A 588 -39.14 25.90 -11.81
N CYS A 589 -38.58 25.27 -12.84
CA CYS A 589 -37.38 25.70 -13.57
C CYS A 589 -37.63 25.95 -15.06
N ASP A 590 -38.86 25.77 -15.56
CA ASP A 590 -39.22 26.13 -16.92
C ASP A 590 -39.84 27.55 -17.01
N ASP A 591 -39.34 28.32 -17.99
CA ASP A 591 -39.83 29.66 -18.36
C ASP A 591 -40.86 29.60 -19.51
N LEU A 592 -41.15 28.41 -20.07
CA LEU A 592 -41.87 28.20 -21.33
C LEU A 592 -43.20 27.44 -21.24
N VAL A 593 -43.60 26.98 -20.05
CA VAL A 593 -44.85 26.26 -19.75
C VAL A 593 -46.04 26.82 -20.53
N ASP A 594 -46.68 25.95 -21.31
CA ASP A 594 -47.84 26.19 -22.17
C ASP A 594 -48.99 25.31 -21.66
N SER A 595 -49.79 25.84 -20.72
CA SER A 595 -50.79 25.06 -19.96
C SER A 595 -52.00 24.57 -20.76
N ASP A 596 -52.22 25.04 -22.00
CA ASP A 596 -53.37 24.66 -22.83
C ASP A 596 -53.07 24.19 -24.28
N GLU A 597 -51.78 24.06 -24.61
CA GLU A 597 -51.22 23.52 -25.87
C GLU A 597 -51.42 24.42 -27.12
N ASP A 598 -51.50 25.74 -26.96
CA ASP A 598 -51.75 26.68 -28.08
C ASP A 598 -50.46 27.19 -28.81
N GLY A 599 -49.32 27.19 -28.12
CA GLY A 599 -48.04 27.71 -28.61
C GLY A 599 -47.57 29.04 -27.98
N VAL A 600 -48.25 29.54 -26.96
CA VAL A 600 -47.90 30.70 -26.12
C VAL A 600 -47.73 30.22 -24.67
N SER A 601 -46.65 30.64 -23.99
CA SER A 601 -46.45 30.24 -22.60
C SER A 601 -47.29 31.06 -21.62
N ASP A 602 -47.66 30.48 -20.46
CA ASP A 602 -48.45 31.06 -19.36
C ASP A 602 -48.00 32.47 -18.90
N ALA A 603 -46.73 32.82 -19.17
CA ALA A 603 -46.14 34.13 -18.84
C ALA A 603 -46.43 35.22 -19.89
N LEU A 604 -46.96 34.85 -21.06
CA LEU A 604 -47.29 35.68 -22.21
C LEU A 604 -48.75 35.54 -22.67
N ASP A 605 -49.37 34.40 -22.37
CA ASP A 605 -50.80 34.07 -22.45
C ASP A 605 -51.70 35.26 -22.09
N LEU A 606 -52.60 35.64 -23.01
CA LEU A 606 -53.60 36.68 -22.84
C LEU A 606 -54.98 36.11 -22.45
N CYS A 607 -55.23 34.83 -22.69
CA CYS A 607 -56.50 34.16 -22.46
C CYS A 607 -56.39 32.69 -21.93
N PRO A 608 -56.10 32.49 -20.63
CA PRO A 608 -55.78 31.16 -20.13
C PRO A 608 -56.90 30.13 -20.33
N ASN A 609 -56.53 28.94 -20.82
CA ASN A 609 -57.36 27.79 -21.26
C ASN A 609 -57.94 27.92 -22.69
N HIS A 610 -57.45 28.86 -23.52
CA HIS A 610 -57.99 29.18 -24.85
C HIS A 610 -56.96 29.79 -25.82
N ASP A 611 -56.91 29.24 -27.05
CA ASP A 611 -56.05 29.66 -28.18
C ASP A 611 -56.00 31.19 -28.41
N ASP A 612 -54.88 31.80 -28.03
CA ASP A 612 -54.52 33.22 -28.08
C ASP A 612 -54.45 33.75 -29.55
N SER A 613 -54.41 32.83 -30.54
CA SER A 613 -54.41 33.17 -31.96
C SER A 613 -55.81 33.31 -32.58
N VAL A 614 -56.87 33.11 -31.79
CA VAL A 614 -58.27 33.27 -32.20
C VAL A 614 -58.84 34.59 -31.67
N ASP A 615 -58.89 35.58 -32.56
CA ASP A 615 -59.50 36.90 -32.38
C ASP A 615 -60.33 37.16 -33.66
N VAL A 616 -61.65 37.32 -33.51
CA VAL A 616 -62.60 37.39 -34.64
C VAL A 616 -62.90 38.82 -35.13
N ASP A 617 -62.84 39.84 -34.26
CA ASP A 617 -63.09 41.24 -34.62
C ASP A 617 -61.82 42.12 -34.71
N ASP A 618 -60.62 41.53 -34.56
CA ASP A 618 -59.30 42.17 -34.58
C ASP A 618 -59.15 43.25 -33.45
N ASP A 619 -59.85 43.09 -32.30
CA ASP A 619 -59.77 43.97 -31.11
C ASP A 619 -58.39 43.91 -30.44
N GLY A 620 -57.77 42.72 -30.41
CA GLY A 620 -56.57 42.40 -29.63
C GLY A 620 -56.86 41.65 -28.32
N THR A 621 -58.07 41.12 -28.14
CA THR A 621 -58.48 40.26 -27.02
C THR A 621 -58.99 38.92 -27.59
N PRO A 622 -58.40 37.76 -27.24
CA PRO A 622 -58.83 36.48 -27.81
C PRO A 622 -60.27 36.08 -27.46
N ASP A 623 -60.96 35.43 -28.41
CA ASP A 623 -62.36 34.98 -28.38
C ASP A 623 -62.76 34.22 -27.09
N GLY A 624 -61.82 33.52 -26.46
CA GLY A 624 -62.06 32.75 -25.23
C GLY A 624 -62.31 33.62 -23.99
N CYS A 625 -61.83 34.86 -24.01
CA CYS A 625 -61.80 35.76 -22.85
C CYS A 625 -62.41 37.13 -23.15
N ASP A 626 -62.59 37.49 -24.42
CA ASP A 626 -63.47 38.59 -24.74
C ASP A 626 -64.95 38.24 -24.47
N ALA A 627 -65.72 39.27 -24.15
CA ALA A 627 -67.15 39.21 -23.87
C ALA A 627 -67.94 40.31 -24.62
N LEU A 628 -67.31 41.02 -25.56
CA LEU A 628 -67.83 42.16 -26.30
C LEU A 628 -67.95 41.91 -27.82
N ILE A 629 -67.47 40.76 -28.31
CA ILE A 629 -67.45 40.26 -29.69
C ILE A 629 -68.52 40.94 -30.57
N ASP A 630 -68.06 41.78 -31.49
CA ASP A 630 -68.88 42.55 -32.43
C ASP A 630 -68.71 41.96 -33.85
N THR A 631 -69.48 40.92 -34.16
CA THR A 631 -69.29 40.10 -35.37
C THR A 631 -69.52 40.87 -36.68
N ASP A 632 -70.18 42.03 -36.66
CA ASP A 632 -70.38 42.87 -37.86
C ASP A 632 -69.74 44.27 -37.84
N GLY A 633 -69.27 44.73 -36.68
CA GLY A 633 -68.39 45.89 -36.50
C GLY A 633 -69.13 47.23 -36.41
N ASP A 634 -70.35 47.25 -35.86
CA ASP A 634 -71.16 48.47 -35.74
C ASP A 634 -70.90 49.30 -34.46
N GLY A 635 -70.31 48.67 -33.44
CA GLY A 635 -70.07 49.22 -32.10
C GLY A 635 -70.98 48.69 -30.99
N VAL A 636 -71.74 47.61 -31.22
CA VAL A 636 -72.60 46.93 -30.25
C VAL A 636 -72.28 45.43 -30.19
N GLU A 637 -71.94 44.92 -29.01
CA GLU A 637 -71.67 43.49 -28.77
C GLU A 637 -72.80 42.56 -29.26
N ASP A 638 -72.45 41.40 -29.83
CA ASP A 638 -73.37 40.34 -30.33
C ASP A 638 -74.48 39.95 -29.32
N ALA A 639 -74.23 40.17 -28.03
CA ALA A 639 -75.17 39.89 -26.94
C ALA A 639 -76.25 40.97 -26.73
N ASN A 640 -76.05 42.19 -27.23
CA ASN A 640 -76.97 43.34 -27.12
C ASN A 640 -77.47 43.86 -28.48
N ASP A 641 -76.82 43.50 -29.59
CA ASP A 641 -77.26 43.76 -30.97
C ASP A 641 -78.76 43.46 -31.19
N VAL A 642 -79.48 44.42 -31.78
CA VAL A 642 -80.92 44.32 -32.07
C VAL A 642 -81.21 44.02 -33.55
N CYS A 643 -80.22 44.08 -34.46
CA CYS A 643 -80.40 43.95 -35.92
C CYS A 643 -79.27 43.25 -36.72
N SER A 644 -78.55 42.29 -36.14
CA SER A 644 -77.51 41.40 -36.73
C SER A 644 -77.33 41.53 -38.26
N GLY A 645 -76.38 42.37 -38.66
CA GLY A 645 -76.21 42.88 -40.02
C GLY A 645 -75.99 44.40 -40.13
N GLY A 646 -75.95 45.13 -39.00
CA GLY A 646 -75.33 46.47 -38.89
C GLY A 646 -76.18 47.65 -38.35
N ASP A 647 -75.45 48.65 -37.86
CA ASP A 647 -75.84 50.01 -37.37
C ASP A 647 -77.18 50.15 -36.64
N ASP A 648 -77.18 49.76 -35.37
CA ASP A 648 -78.22 49.98 -34.37
C ASP A 648 -78.37 51.48 -33.94
N GLY A 649 -77.71 52.42 -34.62
CA GLY A 649 -77.69 53.86 -34.28
C GLY A 649 -78.63 54.77 -35.09
N LEU A 650 -79.21 54.28 -36.19
CA LEU A 650 -80.03 55.06 -37.14
C LEU A 650 -81.53 54.89 -36.88
N ASP A 651 -82.36 55.95 -36.84
CA ASP A 651 -83.83 55.84 -36.73
C ASP A 651 -84.49 57.05 -37.43
N ALA A 652 -85.16 56.80 -38.56
CA ALA A 652 -85.57 57.84 -39.51
C ALA A 652 -86.84 58.63 -39.14
N ASP A 653 -87.90 57.97 -38.63
CA ASP A 653 -89.10 58.65 -38.10
C ASP A 653 -89.19 58.69 -36.56
N GLN A 654 -88.13 58.22 -35.88
CA GLN A 654 -87.84 58.37 -34.45
C GLN A 654 -88.85 57.64 -33.56
N ASP A 655 -89.25 56.44 -33.98
CA ASP A 655 -90.24 55.64 -33.27
C ASP A 655 -89.61 54.68 -32.24
N GLY A 656 -88.36 54.23 -32.42
CA GLY A 656 -87.50 53.78 -31.32
C GLY A 656 -86.70 52.49 -31.47
N VAL A 657 -86.62 51.84 -32.64
CA VAL A 657 -85.67 50.73 -32.91
C VAL A 657 -85.11 50.86 -34.36
N PRO A 658 -83.83 50.53 -34.61
CA PRO A 658 -83.02 51.23 -35.62
C PRO A 658 -83.28 50.80 -37.07
N ASP A 659 -82.93 51.60 -38.06
CA ASP A 659 -83.24 51.54 -39.51
C ASP A 659 -82.86 50.21 -40.27
N VAL A 660 -82.66 49.04 -39.65
CA VAL A 660 -81.99 47.87 -40.33
C VAL A 660 -82.81 46.56 -40.57
N CYS A 661 -84.03 46.34 -40.05
CA CYS A 661 -84.84 45.10 -40.29
C CYS A 661 -86.41 45.06 -40.63
N ASP A 662 -87.26 46.12 -40.73
CA ASP A 662 -88.78 46.05 -40.74
C ASP A 662 -89.56 46.73 -41.92
N GLN A 663 -90.65 47.50 -41.68
CA GLN A 663 -91.82 47.55 -42.60
C GLN A 663 -92.54 48.92 -42.80
N THR A 664 -92.41 49.96 -41.95
CA THR A 664 -93.24 51.22 -42.08
C THR A 664 -92.63 52.63 -41.77
N PRO A 665 -91.36 52.96 -42.05
CA PRO A 665 -90.75 54.25 -41.62
C PRO A 665 -91.21 55.50 -42.42
N ASN A 666 -92.50 55.92 -42.36
CA ASN A 666 -93.03 57.08 -43.11
C ASN A 666 -94.39 57.75 -42.72
N GLY A 667 -95.38 57.04 -42.15
CA GLY A 667 -96.68 57.62 -41.69
C GLY A 667 -97.76 58.05 -42.74
N ALA A 668 -98.97 58.47 -42.29
CA ALA A 668 -100.14 58.90 -43.11
C ALA A 668 -101.26 59.67 -42.32
N GLN A 669 -102.34 60.13 -42.99
CA GLN A 669 -103.52 60.90 -42.44
C GLN A 669 -104.82 60.59 -43.27
N GLU A 670 -106.09 61.01 -43.06
CA GLU A 670 -106.93 61.88 -42.16
C GLU A 670 -108.44 61.48 -42.44
N ASN A 671 -109.60 61.89 -41.87
CA ASN A 671 -110.11 62.75 -40.77
C ASN A 671 -111.65 62.48 -40.55
N THR A 672 -112.21 62.56 -39.31
CA THR A 672 -113.44 63.32 -38.91
C THR A 672 -113.87 63.03 -37.46
N THR A 673 -113.65 63.98 -36.54
CA THR A 673 -114.34 64.24 -35.24
C THR A 673 -114.69 63.07 -34.27
N GLU A 674 -114.47 63.12 -32.96
CA GLU A 674 -113.42 63.61 -32.02
C GLU A 674 -113.93 63.26 -30.58
N PRO A 675 -113.14 63.26 -29.47
CA PRO A 675 -111.81 63.86 -29.29
C PRO A 675 -110.77 62.99 -28.56
N GLU A 676 -109.70 62.55 -29.23
CA GLU A 676 -108.54 61.89 -28.60
C GLU A 676 -107.22 62.37 -29.21
N SER A 677 -106.26 62.76 -28.36
CA SER A 677 -104.90 63.26 -28.67
C SER A 677 -104.14 63.40 -27.34
N ASN A 678 -102.88 62.96 -27.13
CA ASN A 678 -101.82 62.32 -27.93
C ASN A 678 -100.96 61.44 -26.97
N SER A 679 -100.07 60.52 -27.36
CA SER A 679 -99.62 60.01 -28.67
C SER A 679 -98.92 58.63 -28.50
N THR A 680 -98.22 58.19 -29.55
CA THR A 680 -97.41 56.96 -29.75
C THR A 680 -96.05 57.00 -29.00
N GLU A 681 -95.28 55.92 -28.75
CA GLU A 681 -95.01 54.59 -29.39
C GLU A 681 -94.13 54.67 -30.67
N SER A 682 -92.96 54.00 -30.71
CA SER A 682 -92.62 52.60 -31.09
C SER A 682 -93.04 52.22 -32.53
N ASN A 683 -92.24 51.57 -33.39
CA ASN A 683 -90.90 50.94 -33.28
C ASN A 683 -90.40 50.53 -34.71
N THR A 684 -89.09 50.32 -34.90
CA THR A 684 -88.42 49.46 -35.94
C THR A 684 -88.33 49.94 -37.44
N GLN A 685 -87.10 50.27 -37.92
CA GLN A 685 -86.33 49.54 -38.99
C GLN A 685 -86.63 49.56 -40.56
N ASN A 686 -85.60 49.59 -41.49
CA ASN A 686 -85.21 48.55 -42.56
C ASN A 686 -84.06 48.82 -43.65
N ALA A 687 -82.91 48.09 -43.56
CA ALA A 687 -81.90 47.49 -44.52
C ALA A 687 -81.10 48.17 -45.71
N SER A 688 -79.76 47.97 -45.69
CA SER A 688 -78.86 47.35 -46.74
C SER A 688 -78.16 48.10 -47.94
N GLU A 689 -77.05 47.48 -48.38
CA GLU A 689 -76.28 47.53 -49.68
C GLU A 689 -75.32 48.69 -50.07
N ASN A 690 -74.01 48.36 -50.04
CA ASN A 690 -72.98 48.54 -51.11
C ASN A 690 -72.65 49.93 -51.74
N GLY A 691 -71.36 50.35 -51.72
CA GLY A 691 -70.83 51.25 -52.78
C GLY A 691 -69.47 51.96 -52.65
N GLU A 692 -68.42 51.39 -53.24
CA GLU A 692 -67.19 52.03 -53.82
C GLU A 692 -66.39 53.17 -53.12
N GLN A 693 -65.14 52.83 -52.76
CA GLN A 693 -63.87 53.52 -53.12
C GLN A 693 -63.67 55.06 -52.91
N THR A 694 -62.50 55.44 -52.36
CA THR A 694 -61.34 55.92 -53.17
C THR A 694 -60.08 56.28 -52.36
N GLN A 695 -58.89 55.94 -52.90
CA GLN A 695 -57.55 56.63 -52.82
C GLN A 695 -57.01 57.12 -51.45
N GLY A 696 -55.73 56.99 -51.07
CA GLY A 696 -54.42 56.67 -51.67
C GLY A 696 -53.34 56.98 -50.60
N GLU A 697 -52.01 56.85 -50.73
CA GLU A 697 -51.05 56.67 -51.82
C GLU A 697 -49.70 56.15 -51.24
N ASN A 698 -48.82 55.55 -52.07
CA ASN A 698 -47.33 55.48 -51.96
C ASN A 698 -46.63 55.21 -50.59
N GLY A 699 -45.77 54.19 -50.37
CA GLY A 699 -45.16 53.16 -51.23
C GLY A 699 -43.65 53.33 -51.49
N ARG A 700 -42.81 52.31 -51.18
CA ARG A 700 -41.44 52.11 -51.75
C ARG A 700 -40.86 50.71 -51.48
N SER A 701 -39.70 50.39 -52.10
CA SER A 701 -39.15 49.03 -52.22
C SER A 701 -37.61 49.01 -52.40
N TYR A 702 -37.04 47.81 -52.60
CA TYR A 702 -35.64 47.41 -52.87
C TYR A 702 -34.69 47.32 -51.66
N ALA A 703 -33.63 46.48 -51.63
CA ALA A 703 -33.30 45.13 -52.17
C ALA A 703 -31.77 44.88 -51.98
N GLY A 704 -31.30 43.64 -51.79
CA GLY A 704 -29.86 43.31 -51.69
C GLY A 704 -29.57 41.81 -51.86
N TYR A 705 -28.35 41.46 -52.33
CA TYR A 705 -27.97 40.09 -52.74
C TYR A 705 -26.51 39.73 -52.34
N LEU A 706 -26.30 38.46 -51.95
CA LEU A 706 -25.11 37.56 -52.13
C LEU A 706 -23.65 38.09 -52.03
N VAL A 707 -22.76 37.31 -51.37
CA VAL A 707 -21.59 36.57 -51.97
C VAL A 707 -20.54 36.12 -50.91
N VAL A 708 -20.35 34.79 -50.76
CA VAL A 708 -19.12 33.95 -50.55
C VAL A 708 -17.95 34.41 -49.63
N GLY A 709 -17.39 33.50 -48.78
CA GLY A 709 -16.19 33.82 -47.96
C GLY A 709 -15.33 32.76 -47.21
N ALA A 710 -15.28 31.47 -47.59
CA ALA A 710 -14.22 30.46 -47.29
C ALA A 710 -13.46 30.38 -45.90
N LEU A 711 -13.68 29.26 -45.19
CA LEU A 711 -12.68 28.18 -44.87
C LEU A 711 -11.26 28.54 -44.32
N VAL A 712 -10.98 28.20 -43.05
CA VAL A 712 -9.65 27.75 -42.55
C VAL A 712 -9.82 26.63 -41.51
N LEU A 713 -9.01 25.56 -41.62
CA LEU A 713 -8.81 24.53 -40.58
C LEU A 713 -7.43 24.73 -39.95
N PHE A 714 -7.26 24.38 -38.67
CA PHE A 714 -5.94 24.08 -38.10
C PHE A 714 -5.98 22.86 -37.18
N ALA A 715 -5.19 21.85 -37.54
CA ALA A 715 -4.81 20.74 -36.68
C ALA A 715 -3.35 20.39 -36.99
N THR A 716 -2.48 20.39 -35.97
CA THR A 716 -1.08 19.97 -36.10
C THR A 716 -0.58 19.32 -34.82
N SER A 717 -0.68 17.99 -34.75
CA SER A 717 0.39 17.18 -34.13
C SER A 717 1.66 17.27 -34.98
N TRP A 718 2.84 16.90 -34.47
CA TRP A 718 3.95 16.30 -35.24
C TRP A 718 4.91 15.56 -34.29
N TRP A 719 5.79 14.71 -34.84
CA TRP A 719 6.56 13.69 -34.12
C TRP A 719 8.05 13.68 -34.56
N PHE A 720 8.91 13.02 -33.77
CA PHE A 720 10.32 12.65 -34.08
C PHE A 720 11.32 13.83 -34.19
N GLN A 721 12.64 13.66 -33.93
CA GLN A 721 13.48 12.54 -34.38
C GLN A 721 14.71 12.21 -33.50
N ILE A 722 15.17 10.96 -33.60
CA ILE A 722 16.37 10.36 -32.98
C ILE A 722 17.64 10.62 -33.84
N SER A 723 18.84 10.83 -33.25
CA SER A 723 20.12 10.27 -33.75
C SER A 723 21.39 10.52 -32.91
N LYS A 724 21.93 9.44 -32.31
CA LYS A 724 23.34 8.99 -32.21
C LYS A 724 24.47 9.82 -31.53
N ARG A 725 25.30 9.04 -30.83
CA ARG A 725 26.71 9.25 -30.40
C ARG A 725 27.62 9.94 -31.45
N ALA A 726 28.60 10.71 -30.96
CA ALA A 726 30.04 10.39 -31.08
C ALA A 726 30.92 11.41 -30.30
N ASP A 727 31.57 10.98 -29.22
CA ASP A 727 33.04 10.81 -29.09
C ASP A 727 33.36 10.12 -27.75
#